data_AF-A0A0M3I9V7-F1
#
_entry.id   AF-A0A0M3I9V7-F1
#
_cell.length_a   1.000
_cell.length_b   1.000
_cell.length_c   1.000
_cell.angle_alpha   90.00
_cell.angle_beta   90.00
_cell.angle_gamma   90.00
#
_symmetry.space_group_name_H-M   'P 1'
#
loop_
_entity.id
_entity.type
_entity.pdbx_description
1 polymer ?
#
loop_
_entity_poly.entity_id
_entity_poly.type
_entity_poly.pdbx_seq_one_letter_code
_entity_poly.pdbx_strand_id
1 'polypeptide(L)'
;PIRVLSRSLRRKITRQGPLAIAIHEEHSDINYANKRFAESSVYFFYEYDDLFRMISLTTNFGGLLLEPLRCEYDTRDGRIIKLHNFSFLRDGIVKRILGETIVVESRRDEQDAEVTRKVMVGELRVAEVNVVRDILGRLESTEWTIFGEKRPIEKRTYNIDGQLTQLTMGESENRRWTLHYDLDGRLKAINERKLSLASGGVPQRFEQVIYEVDGNGWTTRRGDLRFETDVFGRVRRVVQPGSLDIEYGYDEQSRIIWRRVGDESLQRFFYGYPHASHLISHFTASSDEAVSLIVYDEDGMPISMHRNGLTYAIVCDADGSVRFLFGQDGALIKEVIRGPLGGIIMDSDPTFFFPLGYLAQFDDPVVGIVIIGADARPLDTVIGRFMTTTPTFATANLDTFHPELEADPFRLTATKATSPTIIPVDVSEWMTMSGFWLPDAVPSSQPDSRWNSPLDVCDASRSHALSAAFCSLATKTVHFSHFLTVSTSGVLPPYQYPSRTVAPKVAYTVVDSVGFRGVLFANLSSEKINAVMGTQQFEGGVLSVLNSILSKSVLVRTDDFGIIPSATVVAEDHVRADLIRRCTRLVESRLWAREVRAVQIGTTARYQWSDSEQMELSTKGVVANYDIIFHPGDSIPLLSNHNLWIFDRSRG
;
A
#
# COMPACT_ATOMS: atom_id res chain seq x y z
N PRO A 1 -25.76 -2.64 -6.31
CA PRO A 1 -25.04 -2.22 -5.10
C PRO A 1 -24.09 -3.31 -4.59
N ILE A 2 -22.79 -3.05 -4.63
CA ILE A 2 -21.77 -3.92 -4.03
C ILE A 2 -21.70 -3.57 -2.54
N ARG A 3 -21.76 -4.58 -1.67
CA ARG A 3 -21.52 -4.44 -0.23
C ARG A 3 -20.15 -5.02 0.09
N VAL A 4 -19.25 -4.19 0.60
CA VAL A 4 -18.01 -4.68 1.22
C VAL A 4 -18.24 -4.68 2.73
N LEU A 5 -18.06 -5.84 3.36
CA LEU A 5 -18.22 -6.05 4.79
C LEU A 5 -16.87 -6.43 5.39
N SER A 6 -16.36 -5.57 6.27
CA SER A 6 -15.32 -5.92 7.23
C SER A 6 -15.87 -5.72 8.64
N ARG A 7 -15.20 -6.27 9.67
CA ARG A 7 -15.60 -6.04 11.08
C ARG A 7 -15.58 -4.55 11.46
N SER A 8 -14.83 -3.72 10.76
CA SER A 8 -14.59 -2.31 11.10
C SER A 8 -15.23 -1.29 10.15
N LEU A 9 -15.64 -1.71 8.95
CA LEU A 9 -16.15 -0.83 7.89
C LEU A 9 -17.20 -1.57 7.06
N ARG A 10 -18.35 -0.93 6.87
CA ARG A 10 -19.36 -1.32 5.87
C ARG A 10 -19.40 -0.26 4.78
N ARG A 11 -19.26 -0.68 3.53
CA ARG A 11 -19.30 0.21 2.36
C ARG A 11 -20.39 -0.21 1.39
N LYS A 12 -21.25 0.73 1.00
CA LYS A 12 -22.25 0.57 -0.06
C LYS A 12 -21.94 1.51 -1.20
N ILE A 13 -21.66 0.95 -2.38
CA ILE A 13 -21.38 1.71 -3.59
C ILE A 13 -22.60 1.66 -4.52
N THR A 14 -23.11 2.82 -4.87
CA THR A 14 -24.13 3.03 -5.91
C THR A 14 -23.44 3.45 -7.19
N ARG A 15 -23.71 2.73 -8.29
CA ARG A 15 -23.08 2.97 -9.58
C ARG A 15 -24.12 3.27 -10.65
N GLN A 16 -23.73 4.09 -11.63
CA GLN A 16 -24.42 4.28 -12.90
C GLN A 16 -23.45 3.91 -14.01
N GLY A 17 -23.69 2.75 -14.64
CA GLY A 17 -22.70 2.16 -15.56
C GLY A 17 -21.32 2.05 -14.89
N PRO A 18 -20.26 2.63 -15.47
CA PRO A 18 -18.92 2.53 -14.94
C PRO A 18 -18.63 3.42 -13.71
N LEU A 19 -19.50 4.38 -13.42
CA LEU A 19 -19.19 5.44 -12.47
C LEU A 19 -19.80 5.17 -11.10
N ALA A 20 -19.02 5.42 -10.05
CA ALA A 20 -19.56 5.49 -8.69
C ALA A 20 -20.22 6.86 -8.51
N ILE A 21 -21.54 6.88 -8.35
CA ILE A 21 -22.33 8.11 -8.17
C ILE A 21 -22.61 8.42 -6.71
N ALA A 22 -22.57 7.39 -5.85
CA ALA A 22 -22.60 7.59 -4.40
C ALA A 22 -21.86 6.46 -3.67
N ILE A 23 -21.18 6.81 -2.59
CA ILE A 23 -20.54 5.86 -1.67
C ILE A 23 -21.02 6.20 -0.26
N HIS A 24 -21.60 5.23 0.43
CA HIS A 24 -21.92 5.32 1.85
C HIS A 24 -20.97 4.41 2.63
N GLU A 25 -20.29 4.98 3.62
CA GLU A 25 -19.38 4.28 4.52
C GLU A 25 -19.85 4.40 5.96
N GLU A 26 -19.92 3.26 6.66
CA GLU A 26 -20.21 3.17 8.09
C GLU A 26 -19.01 2.51 8.78
N HIS A 27 -18.28 3.29 9.58
CA HIS A 27 -17.20 2.83 10.43
C HIS A 27 -17.79 2.40 11.77
N SER A 28 -17.50 1.17 12.18
CA SER A 28 -17.98 0.61 13.44
C SER A 28 -17.39 1.34 14.65
N ASP A 29 -18.05 1.18 15.80
CA ASP A 29 -17.50 1.63 17.07
C ASP A 29 -16.26 0.82 17.44
N ILE A 30 -15.36 1.45 18.19
CA ILE A 30 -14.14 0.81 18.68
C ILE A 30 -14.17 0.91 20.20
N ASN A 31 -14.25 -0.24 20.87
CA ASN A 31 -14.19 -0.34 22.32
C ASN A 31 -12.78 -0.78 22.71
N TYR A 32 -12.10 0.01 23.53
CA TYR A 32 -10.79 -0.32 24.05
C TYR A 32 -10.66 0.15 25.50
N ALA A 33 -10.21 -0.74 26.38
CA ALA A 33 -10.23 -0.55 27.83
C ALA A 33 -11.62 -0.06 28.31
N ASN A 34 -11.69 1.12 28.90
CA ASN A 34 -12.93 1.71 29.40
C ASN A 34 -13.52 2.79 28.47
N LYS A 35 -12.97 2.97 27.27
CA LYS A 35 -13.41 4.00 26.32
C LYS A 35 -14.08 3.38 25.10
N ARG A 36 -15.22 3.98 24.75
CA ARG A 36 -15.95 3.70 23.51
C ARG A 36 -15.76 4.88 22.55
N PHE A 37 -15.17 4.60 21.40
CA PHE A 37 -15.15 5.53 20.28
C PHE A 37 -16.37 5.25 19.40
N ALA A 38 -17.29 6.21 19.33
CA ALA A 38 -18.56 6.06 18.63
C ALA A 38 -18.38 5.74 17.13
N GLU A 39 -19.41 5.15 16.55
CA GLU A 39 -19.55 4.88 15.11
C GLU A 39 -19.42 6.19 14.31
N SER A 40 -19.04 6.09 13.03
CA SER A 40 -18.95 7.24 12.13
C SER A 40 -19.50 6.88 10.76
N SER A 41 -20.34 7.74 10.19
CA SER A 41 -20.91 7.54 8.85
C SER A 41 -20.58 8.71 7.93
N VAL A 42 -20.29 8.40 6.68
CA VAL A 42 -20.05 9.40 5.63
C VAL A 42 -20.71 8.99 4.31
N TYR A 43 -21.31 9.98 3.66
CA TYR A 43 -21.83 9.86 2.30
C TYR A 43 -21.02 10.74 1.37
N PHE A 44 -20.51 10.14 0.29
CA PHE A 44 -19.94 10.84 -0.85
C PHE A 44 -20.90 10.75 -2.03
N PHE A 45 -21.22 11.89 -2.65
CA PHE A 45 -22.00 11.99 -3.88
C PHE A 45 -21.15 12.60 -4.98
N TYR A 46 -21.24 12.01 -6.17
CA TYR A 46 -20.40 12.38 -7.31
C TYR A 46 -21.25 12.79 -8.49
N GLU A 47 -20.86 13.86 -9.15
CA GLU A 47 -21.38 14.25 -10.45
C GLU A 47 -20.25 14.19 -11.48
N TYR A 48 -20.60 13.81 -12.70
CA TYR A 48 -19.65 13.64 -13.80
C TYR A 48 -20.13 14.39 -15.03
N ASP A 49 -19.19 14.78 -15.89
CA ASP A 49 -19.50 15.28 -17.21
C ASP A 49 -19.61 14.16 -18.27
N ASP A 50 -19.87 14.55 -19.52
CA ASP A 50 -20.04 13.63 -20.65
C ASP A 50 -18.75 12.87 -21.03
N LEU A 51 -17.60 13.27 -20.49
CA LEU A 51 -16.30 12.58 -20.65
C LEU A 51 -15.97 11.69 -19.44
N PHE A 52 -16.95 11.44 -18.57
CA PHE A 52 -16.80 10.60 -17.36
C PHE A 52 -15.81 11.17 -16.34
N ARG A 53 -15.56 12.48 -16.34
CA ARG A 53 -14.70 13.16 -15.38
C ARG A 53 -15.52 13.65 -14.20
N MET A 54 -15.03 13.46 -12.99
CA MET A 54 -15.71 13.96 -11.79
C MET A 54 -15.67 15.51 -11.77
N ILE A 55 -16.84 16.15 -11.76
CA ILE A 55 -17.00 17.61 -11.72
C ILE A 55 -17.44 18.12 -10.34
N SER A 56 -17.99 17.25 -9.50
CA SER A 56 -18.45 17.59 -8.15
C SER A 56 -18.32 16.40 -7.21
N LEU A 57 -17.80 16.66 -6.02
CA LEU A 57 -17.80 15.77 -4.86
C LEU A 57 -18.51 16.48 -3.71
N THR A 58 -19.70 15.99 -3.35
CA THR A 58 -20.45 16.45 -2.18
C THR A 58 -20.31 15.44 -1.06
N THR A 59 -19.93 15.92 0.13
CA THR A 59 -19.65 15.05 1.28
C THR A 59 -20.58 15.38 2.45
N ASN A 60 -21.14 14.36 3.09
CA ASN A 60 -21.97 14.51 4.28
C ASN A 60 -21.48 13.56 5.39
N PHE A 61 -21.01 14.11 6.51
CA PHE A 61 -20.54 13.38 7.69
C PHE A 61 -21.60 13.37 8.79
N GLY A 62 -22.25 12.24 9.03
CA GLY A 62 -23.22 12.12 10.14
C GLY A 62 -24.33 13.17 10.16
N GLY A 63 -24.69 13.76 9.02
CA GLY A 63 -25.66 14.86 8.90
C GLY A 63 -25.03 16.24 8.62
N LEU A 64 -23.72 16.41 8.84
CA LEU A 64 -22.97 17.62 8.48
C LEU A 64 -22.65 17.62 6.99
N LEU A 65 -23.38 18.43 6.22
CA LEU A 65 -23.10 18.67 4.81
C LEU A 65 -21.92 19.63 4.66
N LEU A 66 -20.83 19.18 4.04
CA LEU A 66 -19.66 19.99 3.74
C LEU A 66 -19.83 20.74 2.41
N GLU A 67 -19.01 21.77 2.21
CA GLU A 67 -18.93 22.47 0.94
C GLU A 67 -18.52 21.50 -0.19
N PRO A 68 -19.22 21.51 -1.34
CA PRO A 68 -18.86 20.66 -2.47
C PRO A 68 -17.48 21.02 -3.04
N LEU A 69 -16.65 20.00 -3.27
CA LEU A 69 -15.43 20.12 -4.04
C LEU A 69 -15.80 20.07 -5.53
N ARG A 70 -15.56 21.16 -6.24
CA ARG A 70 -15.86 21.30 -7.68
C ARG A 70 -14.61 21.18 -8.52
N CYS A 71 -14.72 20.56 -9.68
CA CYS A 71 -13.63 20.40 -10.62
C CYS A 71 -14.02 20.96 -11.99
N GLU A 72 -13.08 21.65 -12.63
CA GLU A 72 -13.19 22.06 -14.04
C GLU A 72 -11.96 21.57 -14.79
N TYR A 73 -12.13 21.19 -16.06
CA TYR A 73 -11.07 20.65 -16.90
C TYR A 73 -10.94 21.46 -18.20
N ASP A 74 -9.73 21.62 -18.73
CA ASP A 74 -9.55 22.12 -20.10
C ASP A 74 -10.03 21.03 -21.09
N THR A 75 -10.85 21.45 -22.04
CA THR A 75 -11.50 20.53 -22.99
C THR A 75 -10.56 20.03 -24.08
N ARG A 76 -9.41 20.67 -24.28
CA ARG A 76 -8.43 20.32 -25.31
C ARG A 76 -7.38 19.35 -24.77
N ASP A 77 -6.88 19.61 -23.56
CA ASP A 77 -5.76 18.86 -23.01
C ASP A 77 -6.15 17.87 -21.89
N GLY A 78 -7.37 17.97 -21.35
CA GLY A 78 -7.90 17.09 -20.31
C GLY A 78 -7.41 17.41 -18.90
N ARG A 79 -6.55 18.40 -18.69
CA ARG A 79 -6.05 18.73 -17.36
C ARG A 79 -7.10 19.44 -16.52
N ILE A 80 -7.02 19.22 -15.22
CA ILE A 80 -7.78 19.98 -14.24
C ILE A 80 -7.29 21.43 -14.22
N ILE A 81 -8.18 22.38 -14.44
CA ILE A 81 -7.92 23.83 -14.42
C ILE A 81 -8.48 24.50 -13.17
N LYS A 82 -9.47 23.88 -12.51
CA LYS A 82 -9.92 24.27 -11.18
C LYS A 82 -10.21 23.06 -10.32
N LEU A 83 -9.83 23.13 -9.05
CA LEU A 83 -10.17 22.16 -8.01
C LEU A 83 -10.53 22.92 -6.75
N HIS A 84 -11.77 22.78 -6.31
CA HIS A 84 -12.31 23.52 -5.17
C HIS A 84 -12.09 25.04 -5.34
N ASN A 85 -11.36 25.68 -4.43
CA ASN A 85 -11.01 27.10 -4.47
C ASN A 85 -9.70 27.41 -5.20
N PHE A 86 -9.06 26.42 -5.84
CA PHE A 86 -7.80 26.59 -6.56
C PHE A 86 -7.99 26.59 -8.07
N SER A 87 -7.28 27.48 -8.76
CA SER A 87 -7.11 27.50 -10.21
C SER A 87 -5.69 27.10 -10.60
N PHE A 88 -5.54 26.19 -11.55
CA PHE A 88 -4.26 25.72 -12.07
C PHE A 88 -3.99 26.39 -13.41
N LEU A 89 -2.85 27.08 -13.49
CA LEU A 89 -2.41 27.80 -14.68
C LEU A 89 -1.03 27.31 -15.09
N ARG A 90 -0.84 27.12 -16.39
CA ARG A 90 0.44 26.76 -17.01
C ARG A 90 0.75 27.77 -18.09
N ASP A 91 1.90 28.44 -17.98
CA ASP A 91 2.41 29.41 -18.93
C ASP A 91 3.88 29.09 -19.24
N GLY A 92 4.10 28.31 -20.29
CA GLY A 92 5.41 27.76 -20.64
C GLY A 92 6.03 27.00 -19.47
N ILE A 93 7.16 27.49 -18.99
CA ILE A 93 7.92 26.89 -17.87
C ILE A 93 7.35 27.23 -16.48
N VAL A 94 6.30 28.05 -16.39
CA VAL A 94 5.72 28.50 -15.13
C VAL A 94 4.39 27.78 -14.86
N LYS A 95 4.29 27.13 -13.70
CA LYS A 95 3.04 26.58 -13.15
C LYS A 95 2.59 27.47 -11.98
N ARG A 96 1.33 27.87 -11.96
CA ARG A 96 0.71 28.59 -10.84
C ARG A 96 -0.51 27.84 -10.33
N ILE A 97 -0.60 27.73 -9.01
CA ILE A 97 -1.79 27.29 -8.30
C ILE A 97 -2.29 28.51 -7.53
N LEU A 98 -3.45 29.03 -7.93
CA LEU A 98 -4.03 30.25 -7.38
C LEU A 98 -5.26 29.90 -6.55
N GLY A 99 -5.18 30.05 -5.23
CA GLY A 99 -6.30 30.02 -4.31
C GLY A 99 -6.66 31.41 -3.78
N GLU A 100 -7.68 31.51 -2.93
CA GLU A 100 -8.09 32.77 -2.31
C GLU A 100 -7.00 33.34 -1.40
N THR A 101 -6.39 32.49 -0.57
CA THR A 101 -5.33 32.88 0.37
C THR A 101 -3.98 32.28 0.02
N ILE A 102 -3.93 31.16 -0.70
CA ILE A 102 -2.68 30.45 -0.99
C ILE A 102 -2.34 30.60 -2.47
N VAL A 103 -1.11 31.02 -2.76
CA VAL A 103 -0.59 31.03 -4.14
C VAL A 103 0.72 30.25 -4.18
N VAL A 104 0.81 29.28 -5.08
CA VAL A 104 2.04 28.54 -5.36
C VAL A 104 2.49 28.86 -6.79
N GLU A 105 3.69 29.40 -6.95
CA GLU A 105 4.32 29.60 -8.27
C GLU A 105 5.55 28.71 -8.36
N SER A 106 5.55 27.78 -9.31
CA SER A 106 6.69 26.92 -9.63
C SER A 106 7.25 27.27 -11.00
N ARG A 107 8.57 27.27 -11.14
CA ARG A 107 9.27 27.31 -12.42
C ARG A 107 9.94 25.98 -12.68
N ARG A 108 9.89 25.55 -13.92
CA ARG A 108 10.43 24.27 -14.39
C ARG A 108 11.52 24.51 -15.43
N ASP A 109 12.36 23.51 -15.65
CA ASP A 109 13.33 23.48 -16.74
C ASP A 109 12.74 22.84 -18.01
N GLU A 110 13.59 22.65 -19.03
CA GLU A 110 13.20 22.03 -20.31
C GLU A 110 12.82 20.55 -20.18
N GLN A 111 13.19 19.92 -19.06
CA GLN A 111 12.88 18.53 -18.72
C GLN A 111 11.63 18.42 -17.83
N ASP A 112 10.85 19.49 -17.70
CA ASP A 112 9.66 19.61 -16.83
C ASP A 112 9.98 19.39 -15.33
N ALA A 113 11.24 19.50 -14.92
CA ALA A 113 11.64 19.37 -13.53
C ALA A 113 11.57 20.72 -12.81
N GLU A 114 11.05 20.74 -11.58
CA GLU A 114 10.95 21.97 -10.80
C GLU A 114 12.33 22.50 -10.39
N VAL A 115 12.58 23.77 -10.71
CA VAL A 115 13.82 24.52 -10.39
C VAL A 115 13.58 25.48 -9.22
N THR A 116 12.42 26.14 -9.19
CA THR A 116 12.07 27.06 -8.10
C THR A 116 10.60 26.93 -7.74
N ARG A 117 10.25 27.03 -6.46
CA ARG A 117 8.86 27.15 -6.00
C ARG A 117 8.74 28.24 -4.96
N LYS A 118 7.74 29.11 -5.12
CA LYS A 118 7.36 30.16 -4.19
C LYS A 118 5.97 29.88 -3.66
N VAL A 119 5.79 30.04 -2.35
CA VAL A 119 4.52 29.88 -1.66
C VAL A 119 4.19 31.18 -0.95
N MET A 120 3.03 31.74 -1.30
CA MET A 120 2.45 32.92 -0.67
C MET A 120 1.24 32.49 0.14
N VAL A 121 1.06 33.12 1.31
CA VAL A 121 -0.16 33.05 2.11
C VAL A 121 -0.61 34.48 2.39
N GLY A 122 -1.76 34.87 1.85
CA GLY A 122 -2.14 36.27 1.69
C GLY A 122 -1.06 37.02 0.89
N GLU A 123 -0.60 38.14 1.44
CA GLU A 123 0.49 38.94 0.85
C GLU A 123 1.89 38.48 1.30
N LEU A 124 1.98 37.50 2.20
CA LEU A 124 3.25 37.07 2.79
C LEU A 124 3.87 35.94 1.98
N ARG A 125 5.13 36.14 1.56
CA ARG A 125 5.95 35.06 0.99
C ARG A 125 6.50 34.19 2.12
N VAL A 126 5.78 33.12 2.43
CA VAL A 126 6.11 32.24 3.56
C VAL A 126 7.27 31.30 3.24
N ALA A 127 7.37 30.82 2.00
CA ALA A 127 8.44 29.91 1.58
C ALA A 127 8.88 30.15 0.13
N GLU A 128 10.17 29.96 -0.11
CA GLU A 128 10.78 29.86 -1.43
C GLU A 128 11.81 28.73 -1.39
N VAL A 129 11.82 27.89 -2.42
CA VAL A 129 12.80 26.82 -2.59
C VAL A 129 13.42 26.89 -3.96
N ASN A 130 14.74 26.74 -4.01
CA ASN A 130 15.51 26.53 -5.23
C ASN A 130 16.07 25.12 -5.23
N VAL A 131 15.98 24.44 -6.36
CA VAL A 131 16.33 23.04 -6.55
C VAL A 131 17.36 22.94 -7.66
N VAL A 132 18.47 22.27 -7.39
CA VAL A 132 19.53 21.99 -8.36
C VAL A 132 19.63 20.48 -8.54
N ARG A 133 19.73 20.05 -9.80
CA ARG A 133 19.85 18.65 -10.19
C ARG A 133 21.14 18.41 -10.93
N ASP A 134 21.64 17.18 -10.83
CA ASP A 134 22.77 16.73 -11.62
C ASP A 134 22.39 16.47 -13.08
N ILE A 135 23.38 16.11 -13.90
CA ILE A 135 23.18 15.84 -15.34
C ILE A 135 22.24 14.67 -15.65
N LEU A 136 21.96 13.81 -14.67
CA LEU A 136 21.02 12.69 -14.79
C LEU A 136 19.63 13.08 -14.28
N GLY A 137 19.44 14.26 -13.70
CA GLY A 137 18.18 14.74 -13.15
C GLY A 137 17.98 14.48 -11.66
N ARG A 138 18.96 13.86 -10.98
CA ARG A 138 18.87 13.55 -9.55
C ARG A 138 19.11 14.81 -8.74
N LEU A 139 18.43 14.92 -7.60
CA LEU A 139 18.50 16.07 -6.72
C LEU A 139 19.91 16.24 -6.11
N GLU A 140 20.61 17.31 -6.49
CA GLU A 140 21.96 17.61 -5.99
C GLU A 140 21.91 18.55 -4.78
N SER A 141 21.11 19.60 -4.85
CA SER A 141 20.94 20.51 -3.71
C SER A 141 19.59 21.22 -3.66
N THR A 142 19.21 21.60 -2.44
CA THR A 142 17.99 22.36 -2.15
C THR A 142 18.32 23.54 -1.25
N GLU A 143 17.89 24.74 -1.64
CA GLU A 143 18.02 25.96 -0.85
C GLU A 143 16.65 26.50 -0.47
N TRP A 144 16.35 26.54 0.83
CA TRP A 144 15.10 27.10 1.35
C TRP A 144 15.30 28.53 1.86
N THR A 145 14.35 29.40 1.56
CA THR A 145 14.19 30.72 2.17
C THR A 145 12.80 30.81 2.79
N ILE A 146 12.72 30.92 4.12
CA ILE A 146 11.47 30.95 4.89
C ILE A 146 11.34 32.32 5.53
N PHE A 147 10.26 33.05 5.24
CA PHE A 147 10.08 34.46 5.64
C PHE A 147 11.28 35.38 5.30
N GLY A 148 11.95 35.11 4.18
CA GLY A 148 13.14 35.87 3.75
C GLY A 148 14.45 35.41 4.40
N GLU A 149 14.42 34.50 5.37
CA GLU A 149 15.61 33.92 6.01
C GLU A 149 16.04 32.64 5.29
N LYS A 150 17.32 32.55 4.93
CA LYS A 150 17.88 31.34 4.33
C LYS A 150 18.05 30.24 5.38
N ARG A 151 17.56 29.04 5.07
CA ARG A 151 17.85 27.83 5.83
C ARG A 151 19.17 27.19 5.36
N PRO A 152 19.78 26.28 6.14
CA PRO A 152 20.96 25.55 5.70
C PRO A 152 20.72 24.80 4.39
N ILE A 153 21.68 24.89 3.46
CA ILE A 153 21.62 24.20 2.18
C ILE A 153 21.66 22.69 2.42
N GLU A 154 20.75 21.97 1.78
CA GLU A 154 20.71 20.51 1.76
C GLU A 154 21.46 20.04 0.52
N LYS A 155 22.51 19.22 0.66
CA LYS A 155 23.30 18.68 -0.45
C LYS A 155 23.33 17.16 -0.43
N ARG A 156 23.19 16.56 -1.61
CA ARG A 156 23.17 15.11 -1.83
C ARG A 156 24.29 14.70 -2.78
N THR A 157 24.89 13.54 -2.54
CA THR A 157 25.83 12.91 -3.47
C THR A 157 25.43 11.46 -3.71
N TYR A 158 25.74 10.93 -4.88
CA TYR A 158 25.35 9.59 -5.30
C TYR A 158 26.55 8.78 -5.78
N ASN A 159 26.51 7.47 -5.61
CA ASN A 159 27.47 6.56 -6.24
C ASN A 159 27.13 6.31 -7.73
N ILE A 160 27.95 5.47 -8.37
CA ILE A 160 27.79 5.09 -9.78
C ILE A 160 26.49 4.32 -10.05
N ASP A 161 25.95 3.64 -9.05
CA ASP A 161 24.68 2.89 -9.11
C ASP A 161 23.46 3.77 -8.81
N GLY A 162 23.67 5.08 -8.59
CA GLY A 162 22.61 6.04 -8.29
C GLY A 162 22.08 6.03 -6.86
N GLN A 163 22.75 5.34 -5.95
CA GLN A 163 22.40 5.29 -4.54
C GLN A 163 22.94 6.52 -3.80
N LEU A 164 22.13 7.10 -2.91
CA LEU A 164 22.51 8.26 -2.11
C LEU A 164 23.67 7.91 -1.17
N THR A 165 24.85 8.49 -1.35
CA THR A 165 26.03 8.26 -0.50
C THR A 165 26.20 9.28 0.60
N GLN A 166 25.74 10.51 0.39
CA GLN A 166 25.85 11.55 1.41
C GLN A 166 24.64 12.48 1.38
N LEU A 167 24.17 12.90 2.55
CA LEU A 167 23.27 14.03 2.75
C LEU A 167 23.88 14.96 3.80
N THR A 168 24.00 16.25 3.50
CA THR A 168 24.42 17.27 4.46
C THR A 168 23.43 18.41 4.49
N MET A 169 23.01 18.85 5.68
CA MET A 169 22.16 20.03 5.88
C MET A 169 22.89 21.04 6.78
N GLY A 170 23.63 21.96 6.16
CA GLY A 170 24.53 22.87 6.88
C GLY A 170 25.80 22.20 7.41
N GLU A 171 26.41 22.85 8.41
CA GLU A 171 27.74 22.47 8.93
C GLU A 171 27.71 21.56 10.17
N SER A 172 26.53 21.36 10.78
CA SER A 172 26.40 20.52 11.98
C SER A 172 26.61 19.04 11.66
N GLU A 173 27.46 18.35 12.43
CA GLU A 173 27.69 16.90 12.29
C GLU A 173 26.41 16.07 12.49
N ASN A 174 25.47 16.53 13.34
CA ASN A 174 24.18 15.87 13.54
C ASN A 174 23.24 15.98 12.32
N ARG A 175 23.65 16.74 11.31
CA ARG A 175 22.95 16.91 10.03
C ARG A 175 23.79 16.45 8.84
N ARG A 176 24.68 15.49 9.08
CA ARG A 176 25.49 14.82 8.07
C ARG A 176 25.27 13.31 8.13
N TRP A 177 24.86 12.75 7.01
CA TRP A 177 24.69 11.32 6.82
C TRP A 177 25.60 10.87 5.68
N THR A 178 26.35 9.80 5.93
CA THR A 178 27.12 9.06 4.94
C THR A 178 26.53 7.66 4.89
N LEU A 179 25.97 7.26 3.76
CA LEU A 179 25.33 5.95 3.62
C LEU A 179 26.28 5.02 2.89
N HIS A 180 26.42 3.81 3.42
CA HIS A 180 27.29 2.78 2.85
C HIS A 180 26.44 1.58 2.43
N TYR A 181 26.70 1.06 1.24
CA TYR A 181 25.99 -0.09 0.68
C TYR A 181 26.91 -1.31 0.50
N ASP A 182 26.32 -2.51 0.50
CA ASP A 182 26.98 -3.75 0.08
C ASP A 182 26.86 -3.96 -1.44
N LEU A 183 27.37 -5.10 -1.94
CA LEU A 183 27.37 -5.43 -3.37
C LEU A 183 25.97 -5.74 -3.92
N ASP A 184 25.02 -6.10 -3.05
CA ASP A 184 23.62 -6.32 -3.42
C ASP A 184 22.82 -4.99 -3.38
N GLY A 185 23.50 -3.87 -3.11
CA GLY A 185 22.92 -2.55 -2.97
C GLY A 185 22.12 -2.36 -1.68
N ARG A 186 22.30 -3.21 -0.66
CA ARG A 186 21.64 -3.07 0.65
C ARG A 186 22.44 -2.13 1.54
N LEU A 187 21.75 -1.34 2.36
CA LEU A 187 22.38 -0.45 3.32
C LEU A 187 23.14 -1.28 4.38
N LYS A 188 24.44 -1.03 4.56
CA LYS A 188 25.31 -1.72 5.54
C LYS A 188 25.78 -0.82 6.68
N ALA A 189 25.77 0.49 6.50
CA ALA A 189 26.08 1.44 7.57
C ALA A 189 25.53 2.84 7.26
N ILE A 190 25.26 3.58 8.33
CA ILE A 190 24.92 5.01 8.32
C ILE A 190 25.94 5.71 9.19
N ASN A 191 26.71 6.62 8.60
CA ASN A 191 27.96 7.12 9.19
C ASN A 191 28.82 5.92 9.64
N GLU A 192 29.39 6.01 10.84
CA GLU A 192 30.19 4.91 11.42
C GLU A 192 29.34 3.78 12.03
N ARG A 193 28.00 3.87 11.97
CA ARG A 193 27.07 2.93 12.63
C ARG A 193 26.71 1.80 11.67
N LYS A 194 27.17 0.60 11.96
CA LYS A 194 26.93 -0.60 11.14
C LYS A 194 25.52 -1.15 11.33
N LEU A 195 24.90 -1.56 10.22
CA LEU A 195 23.67 -2.32 10.15
C LEU A 195 24.00 -3.79 9.87
N SER A 196 23.66 -4.67 10.82
CA SER A 196 23.84 -6.11 10.67
C SER A 196 22.61 -6.71 9.99
N LEU A 197 22.83 -7.35 8.85
CA LEU A 197 21.81 -8.04 8.06
C LEU A 197 22.16 -9.53 7.94
N ALA A 198 21.16 -10.40 8.07
CA ALA A 198 21.28 -11.81 7.74
C ALA A 198 21.10 -12.05 6.23
N SER A 199 21.21 -13.32 5.82
CA SER A 199 20.90 -13.75 4.46
C SER A 199 19.52 -13.27 4.01
N GLY A 200 19.40 -12.85 2.74
CA GLY A 200 18.16 -12.28 2.21
C GLY A 200 17.88 -10.84 2.68
N GLY A 201 18.83 -10.18 3.35
CA GLY A 201 18.70 -8.78 3.76
C GLY A 201 17.86 -8.56 5.02
N VAL A 202 17.65 -9.60 5.83
CA VAL A 202 16.83 -9.53 7.06
C VAL A 202 17.56 -8.76 8.16
N PRO A 203 16.97 -7.73 8.79
CA PRO A 203 17.66 -6.94 9.83
C PRO A 203 17.87 -7.74 11.11
N GLN A 204 19.06 -7.62 11.71
CA GLN A 204 19.39 -8.21 13.01
C GLN A 204 19.67 -7.17 14.08
N ARG A 205 20.45 -6.13 13.73
CA ARG A 205 20.89 -5.13 14.71
C ARG A 205 21.31 -3.83 14.03
N PHE A 206 20.90 -2.72 14.62
CA PHE A 206 21.40 -1.38 14.30
C PHE A 206 21.77 -0.68 15.61
N GLU A 207 23.04 -0.33 15.79
CA GLU A 207 23.57 0.18 17.07
C GLU A 207 23.28 -0.74 18.26
N GLN A 208 22.42 -0.29 19.19
CA GLN A 208 21.97 -1.02 20.37
C GLN A 208 20.59 -1.65 20.16
N VAL A 209 19.89 -1.30 19.08
CA VAL A 209 18.56 -1.79 18.75
C VAL A 209 18.67 -3.16 18.10
N ILE A 210 18.08 -4.15 18.74
CA ILE A 210 17.96 -5.52 18.24
C ILE A 210 16.66 -5.65 17.45
N TYR A 211 16.74 -6.35 16.32
CA TYR A 211 15.60 -6.71 15.50
C TYR A 211 15.30 -8.19 15.66
N GLU A 212 14.02 -8.52 15.79
CA GLU A 212 13.54 -9.89 15.70
C GLU A 212 12.57 -9.99 14.54
N VAL A 213 12.60 -11.13 13.84
CA VAL A 213 11.78 -11.38 12.67
C VAL A 213 11.05 -12.71 12.79
N ASP A 214 9.99 -12.89 12.00
CA ASP A 214 9.30 -14.17 11.87
C ASP A 214 9.93 -15.09 10.79
N GLY A 215 9.28 -16.21 10.51
CA GLY A 215 9.73 -17.17 9.49
C GLY A 215 9.68 -16.64 8.04
N ASN A 216 8.99 -15.53 7.79
CA ASN A 216 8.96 -14.84 6.50
C ASN A 216 10.03 -13.75 6.41
N GLY A 217 10.82 -13.54 7.48
CA GLY A 217 11.77 -12.44 7.59
C GLY A 217 11.10 -11.09 7.89
N TRP A 218 9.83 -11.08 8.30
CA TRP A 218 9.11 -9.85 8.65
C TRP A 218 9.45 -9.39 10.05
N THR A 219 9.67 -8.09 10.23
CA THR A 219 10.06 -7.52 11.54
C THR A 219 8.90 -7.62 12.54
N THR A 220 9.11 -8.37 13.62
CA THR A 220 8.16 -8.55 14.72
C THR A 220 8.56 -7.75 15.96
N ARG A 221 9.84 -7.37 16.08
CA ARG A 221 10.34 -6.54 17.17
C ARG A 221 11.46 -5.61 16.69
N ARG A 222 11.45 -4.36 17.18
CA ARG A 222 12.54 -3.38 17.04
C ARG A 222 12.77 -2.71 18.39
N GLY A 223 13.83 -3.09 19.09
CA GLY A 223 14.06 -2.64 20.47
C GLY A 223 12.90 -3.08 21.37
N ASP A 224 12.23 -2.14 22.03
CA ASP A 224 11.09 -2.45 22.92
C ASP A 224 9.74 -2.46 22.20
N LEU A 225 9.70 -2.03 20.95
CA LEU A 225 8.49 -2.04 20.12
C LEU A 225 8.26 -3.43 19.54
N ARG A 226 7.02 -3.90 19.66
CA ARG A 226 6.54 -5.16 19.07
C ARG A 226 5.50 -4.86 18.02
N PHE A 227 5.65 -5.49 16.85
CA PHE A 227 4.81 -5.26 15.68
C PHE A 227 3.97 -6.52 15.41
N GLU A 228 2.66 -6.35 15.38
CA GLU A 228 1.72 -7.37 14.98
C GLU A 228 1.30 -7.09 13.53
N THR A 229 1.64 -8.00 12.61
CA THR A 229 1.32 -7.87 11.19
C THR A 229 0.22 -8.85 10.77
N ASP A 230 -0.61 -8.47 9.81
CA ASP A 230 -1.57 -9.37 9.19
C ASP A 230 -0.97 -10.18 8.04
N VAL A 231 -1.79 -11.06 7.44
CA VAL A 231 -1.38 -11.96 6.35
C VAL A 231 -1.00 -11.24 5.06
N PHE A 232 -1.32 -9.95 4.91
CA PHE A 232 -0.94 -9.13 3.77
C PHE A 232 0.37 -8.36 4.02
N GLY A 233 0.99 -8.53 5.19
CA GLY A 233 2.20 -7.81 5.58
C GLY A 233 1.93 -6.40 6.13
N ARG A 234 0.68 -6.07 6.49
CA ARG A 234 0.32 -4.75 7.03
C ARG A 234 0.42 -4.74 8.56
N VAL A 235 0.95 -3.67 9.15
CA VAL A 235 1.02 -3.53 10.62
C VAL A 235 -0.38 -3.26 11.16
N ARG A 236 -0.89 -4.15 12.02
CA ARG A 236 -2.18 -4.03 12.69
C ARG A 236 -2.08 -3.41 14.06
N ARG A 237 -1.00 -3.68 14.80
CA ARG A 237 -0.78 -3.14 16.14
C ARG A 237 0.70 -3.01 16.45
N VAL A 238 1.04 -1.98 17.21
CA VAL A 238 2.37 -1.78 17.77
C VAL A 238 2.25 -1.59 19.27
N VAL A 239 2.97 -2.40 20.03
CA VAL A 239 2.92 -2.39 21.50
C VAL A 239 4.32 -2.16 22.06
N GLN A 240 4.43 -1.22 22.98
CA GLN A 240 5.52 -1.11 23.94
C GLN A 240 4.93 -1.38 25.33
N PRO A 241 5.25 -2.51 25.97
CA PRO A 241 4.64 -2.88 27.25
C PRO A 241 4.71 -1.75 28.28
N GLY A 242 3.55 -1.40 28.84
CA GLY A 242 3.43 -0.35 29.87
C GLY A 242 3.53 1.10 29.37
N SER A 243 3.77 1.34 28.07
CA SER A 243 3.99 2.68 27.54
C SER A 243 3.17 3.04 26.30
N LEU A 244 2.94 2.09 25.39
CA LEU A 244 2.36 2.41 24.08
C LEU A 244 1.52 1.24 23.55
N ASP A 245 0.36 1.57 23.02
CA ASP A 245 -0.50 0.64 22.29
C ASP A 245 -1.18 1.38 21.14
N ILE A 246 -0.67 1.17 19.93
CA ILE A 246 -1.20 1.77 18.71
C ILE A 246 -1.80 0.68 17.84
N GLU A 247 -3.01 0.88 17.35
CA GLU A 247 -3.68 -0.06 16.46
C GLU A 247 -4.15 0.64 15.18
N TYR A 248 -4.14 -0.10 14.06
CA TYR A 248 -4.50 0.39 12.74
C TYR A 248 -5.59 -0.47 12.10
N GLY A 249 -6.54 0.19 11.46
CA GLY A 249 -7.57 -0.41 10.64
C GLY A 249 -7.31 -0.25 9.17
N TYR A 250 -7.65 -1.25 8.37
CA TYR A 250 -7.53 -1.23 6.91
C TYR A 250 -8.83 -1.65 6.26
N ASP A 251 -9.10 -1.11 5.07
CA ASP A 251 -10.17 -1.60 4.20
C ASP A 251 -9.70 -2.69 3.23
N GLU A 252 -10.59 -3.11 2.32
CA GLU A 252 -10.34 -4.16 1.34
C GLU A 252 -9.31 -3.81 0.27
N GLN A 253 -8.98 -2.52 0.14
CA GLN A 253 -7.97 -2.00 -0.78
C GLN A 253 -6.65 -1.70 -0.05
N SER A 254 -6.49 -2.21 1.17
CA SER A 254 -5.32 -1.94 2.03
C SER A 254 -5.13 -0.47 2.39
N ARG A 255 -6.20 0.33 2.39
CA ARG A 255 -6.13 1.74 2.81
C ARG A 255 -6.36 1.84 4.30
N ILE A 256 -5.57 2.67 5.00
CA ILE A 256 -5.74 2.88 6.44
C ILE A 256 -7.02 3.67 6.67
N ILE A 257 -7.93 3.13 7.46
CA ILE A 257 -9.24 3.76 7.74
C ILE A 257 -9.35 4.31 9.16
N TRP A 258 -8.46 3.89 10.06
CA TRP A 258 -8.32 4.49 11.37
C TRP A 258 -6.98 4.14 12.03
N ARG A 259 -6.60 4.97 12.99
CA ARG A 259 -5.47 4.79 13.90
C ARG A 259 -5.92 5.11 15.32
N ARG A 260 -5.66 4.21 16.26
CA ARG A 260 -5.97 4.39 17.69
C ARG A 260 -4.69 4.43 18.50
N VAL A 261 -4.56 5.36 19.43
CA VAL A 261 -3.45 5.42 20.41
C VAL A 261 -4.05 5.27 21.80
N GLY A 262 -3.80 4.11 22.44
CA GLY A 262 -4.34 3.78 23.75
C GLY A 262 -5.86 3.96 23.81
N ASP A 263 -6.33 4.49 24.92
CA ASP A 263 -7.68 5.05 25.10
C ASP A 263 -7.69 6.58 24.92
N GLU A 264 -6.60 7.20 24.47
CA GLU A 264 -6.50 8.65 24.40
C GLU A 264 -7.14 9.18 23.12
N SER A 265 -6.71 8.65 21.97
CA SER A 265 -7.08 9.21 20.67
C SER A 265 -7.45 8.16 19.62
N LEU A 266 -8.39 8.53 18.76
CA LEU A 266 -8.74 7.81 17.55
C LEU A 266 -8.78 8.81 16.38
N GLN A 267 -8.07 8.49 15.31
CA GLN A 267 -8.19 9.18 14.04
C GLN A 267 -8.87 8.27 13.03
N ARG A 268 -9.75 8.82 12.19
CA ARG A 268 -10.38 8.11 11.06
C ARG A 268 -10.02 8.79 9.75
N PHE A 269 -9.84 7.98 8.71
CA PHE A 269 -9.41 8.44 7.39
C PHE A 269 -10.39 7.97 6.33
N PHE A 270 -10.69 8.85 5.38
CA PHE A 270 -11.71 8.64 4.37
C PHE A 270 -11.17 8.99 2.98
N TYR A 271 -11.69 8.29 1.96
CA TYR A 271 -11.13 8.28 0.62
C TYR A 271 -12.21 8.60 -0.42
N GLY A 272 -12.41 9.88 -0.65
CA GLY A 272 -13.45 10.43 -1.52
C GLY A 272 -13.00 10.77 -2.94
N TYR A 273 -11.72 10.63 -3.31
CA TYR A 273 -11.27 10.90 -4.68
C TYR A 273 -11.38 9.62 -5.53
N PRO A 274 -12.30 9.55 -6.52
CA PRO A 274 -12.55 8.32 -7.27
C PRO A 274 -11.37 7.93 -8.17
N HIS A 275 -10.70 8.91 -8.78
CA HIS A 275 -9.54 8.71 -9.67
C HIS A 275 -8.21 8.54 -8.91
N ALA A 276 -8.18 8.86 -7.62
CA ALA A 276 -7.00 8.78 -6.76
C ALA A 276 -7.36 8.06 -5.45
N SER A 277 -7.83 6.82 -5.56
CA SER A 277 -8.48 6.11 -4.45
C SER A 277 -7.60 5.84 -3.24
N HIS A 278 -6.29 6.04 -3.32
CA HIS A 278 -5.34 5.86 -2.21
C HIS A 278 -5.04 7.17 -1.44
N LEU A 279 -5.47 8.33 -1.95
CA LEU A 279 -5.26 9.61 -1.28
C LEU A 279 -6.31 9.83 -0.18
N ILE A 280 -5.85 10.19 1.02
CA ILE A 280 -6.72 10.56 2.14
C ILE A 280 -7.39 11.89 1.81
N SER A 281 -8.68 11.87 1.48
CA SER A 281 -9.39 13.12 1.19
C SER A 281 -9.87 13.82 2.46
N HIS A 282 -10.35 13.05 3.43
CA HIS A 282 -10.81 13.60 4.70
C HIS A 282 -10.27 12.79 5.87
N PHE A 283 -10.17 13.45 7.03
CA PHE A 283 -9.91 12.75 8.28
C PHE A 283 -10.58 13.46 9.46
N THR A 284 -10.82 12.70 10.51
CA THR A 284 -11.32 13.20 11.79
C THR A 284 -10.40 12.76 12.92
N ALA A 285 -10.36 13.54 14.00
CA ALA A 285 -9.66 13.19 15.22
C ALA A 285 -10.63 13.27 16.40
N SER A 286 -10.59 12.29 17.30
CA SER A 286 -11.45 12.26 18.49
C SER A 286 -11.14 13.37 19.51
N SER A 287 -10.09 14.16 19.29
CA SER A 287 -9.71 15.29 20.14
C SER A 287 -10.64 16.49 19.98
N ASP A 288 -11.15 16.72 18.77
CA ASP A 288 -12.00 17.87 18.43
C ASP A 288 -13.18 17.53 17.51
N GLU A 289 -13.28 16.28 17.04
CA GLU A 289 -14.30 15.77 16.12
C GLU A 289 -14.43 16.56 14.80
N ALA A 290 -13.48 17.45 14.53
CA ALA A 290 -13.43 18.27 13.34
C ALA A 290 -13.16 17.40 12.11
N VAL A 291 -13.94 17.62 11.06
CA VAL A 291 -13.64 17.05 9.75
C VAL A 291 -12.62 17.95 9.06
N SER A 292 -11.50 17.34 8.68
CA SER A 292 -10.47 17.99 7.87
C SER A 292 -10.59 17.51 6.42
N LEU A 293 -10.46 18.41 5.45
CA LEU A 293 -10.35 18.12 4.01
C LEU A 293 -8.92 18.41 3.54
N ILE A 294 -8.30 17.46 2.84
CA ILE A 294 -6.99 17.65 2.20
C ILE A 294 -7.20 17.86 0.70
N VAL A 295 -6.66 18.95 0.17
CA VAL A 295 -6.67 19.27 -1.26
C VAL A 295 -5.27 19.03 -1.82
N TYR A 296 -5.23 18.39 -2.99
CA TYR A 296 -4.01 17.99 -3.68
C TYR A 296 -3.87 18.75 -5.00
N ASP A 297 -2.65 18.87 -5.50
CA ASP A 297 -2.42 19.34 -6.87
C ASP A 297 -2.57 18.22 -7.90
N GLU A 298 -2.40 18.56 -9.18
CA GLU A 298 -2.46 17.62 -10.31
C GLU A 298 -1.42 16.48 -10.25
N ASP A 299 -0.36 16.62 -9.46
CA ASP A 299 0.70 15.63 -9.30
C ASP A 299 0.44 14.72 -8.06
N GLY A 300 -0.68 14.92 -7.35
CA GLY A 300 -1.04 14.19 -6.14
C GLY A 300 -0.34 14.69 -4.87
N MET A 301 0.22 15.90 -4.89
CA MET A 301 0.91 16.50 -3.75
C MET A 301 -0.07 17.32 -2.90
N PRO A 302 -0.10 17.18 -1.56
CA PRO A 302 -0.99 17.98 -0.73
C PRO A 302 -0.57 19.45 -0.75
N ILE A 303 -1.52 20.35 -1.04
CA ILE A 303 -1.30 21.79 -1.13
C ILE A 303 -1.99 22.56 0.00
N SER A 304 -3.12 22.05 0.50
CA SER A 304 -3.83 22.67 1.62
C SER A 304 -4.64 21.68 2.44
N MET A 305 -4.93 22.08 3.67
CA MET A 305 -5.90 21.42 4.55
C MET A 305 -6.93 22.44 5.02
N HIS A 306 -8.21 22.10 4.93
CA HIS A 306 -9.30 22.87 5.50
C HIS A 306 -9.81 22.17 6.76
N ARG A 307 -9.82 22.87 7.90
CA ARG A 307 -10.28 22.34 9.20
C ARG A 307 -10.88 23.46 10.04
N ASN A 308 -12.10 23.28 10.55
CA ASN A 308 -12.80 24.27 11.39
C ASN A 308 -12.87 25.69 10.78
N GLY A 309 -13.09 25.78 9.46
CA GLY A 309 -13.13 27.05 8.73
C GLY A 309 -11.77 27.72 8.51
N LEU A 310 -10.67 27.13 9.01
CA LEU A 310 -9.31 27.59 8.77
C LEU A 310 -8.68 26.82 7.60
N THR A 311 -7.91 27.54 6.80
CA THR A 311 -7.13 26.99 5.69
C THR A 311 -5.65 27.00 6.05
N TYR A 312 -5.02 25.83 6.00
CA TYR A 312 -3.60 25.66 6.22
C TYR A 312 -2.90 25.38 4.89
N ALA A 313 -1.82 26.09 4.59
CA ALA A 313 -0.98 25.82 3.43
C ALA A 313 0.01 24.70 3.76
N ILE A 314 0.14 23.72 2.87
CA ILE A 314 1.06 22.58 3.03
C ILE A 314 2.19 22.74 2.01
N VAL A 315 3.43 22.67 2.49
CA VAL A 315 4.62 22.75 1.63
C VAL A 315 5.41 21.45 1.78
N CYS A 316 5.57 20.73 0.67
CA CYS A 316 6.36 19.51 0.59
C CYS A 316 7.77 19.80 0.06
N ASP A 317 8.74 19.00 0.49
CA ASP A 317 10.09 19.00 -0.06
C ASP A 317 10.17 18.31 -1.43
N ALA A 318 11.39 18.28 -1.99
CA ALA A 318 11.65 17.70 -3.31
C ALA A 318 11.43 16.17 -3.37
N ASP A 319 11.55 15.46 -2.24
CA ASP A 319 11.21 14.05 -2.12
C ASP A 319 9.69 13.83 -2.00
N GLY A 320 8.93 14.91 -1.81
CA GLY A 320 7.48 14.89 -1.61
C GLY A 320 7.08 14.76 -0.14
N SER A 321 8.01 14.92 0.80
CA SER A 321 7.69 14.86 2.22
C SER A 321 7.14 16.18 2.74
N VAL A 322 6.14 16.13 3.61
CA VAL A 322 5.55 17.34 4.21
C VAL A 322 6.58 18.02 5.10
N ARG A 323 6.96 19.25 4.74
CA ARG A 323 8.05 20.01 5.35
C ARG A 323 7.56 21.16 6.20
N PHE A 324 6.59 21.94 5.71
CA PHE A 324 6.02 23.08 6.43
C PHE A 324 4.50 23.07 6.36
N LEU A 325 3.86 23.47 7.46
CA LEU A 325 2.45 23.87 7.50
C LEU A 325 2.36 25.32 7.96
N PHE A 326 1.66 26.14 7.18
CA PHE A 326 1.38 27.54 7.51
C PHE A 326 -0.12 27.74 7.77
N GLY A 327 -0.46 28.59 8.73
CA GLY A 327 -1.84 28.99 9.03
C GLY A 327 -2.38 29.94 7.96
N GLN A 328 -3.67 30.26 8.04
CA GLN A 328 -4.34 31.15 7.06
C GLN A 328 -3.78 32.58 7.05
N ASP A 329 -3.18 33.01 8.17
CA ASP A 329 -2.50 34.29 8.35
C ASP A 329 -1.02 34.26 7.93
N GLY A 330 -0.54 33.12 7.44
CA GLY A 330 0.87 32.91 7.07
C GLY A 330 1.79 32.54 8.24
N ALA A 331 1.26 32.38 9.46
CA ALA A 331 2.07 31.93 10.60
C ALA A 331 2.59 30.51 10.38
N LEU A 332 3.85 30.23 10.75
CA LEU A 332 4.39 28.88 10.72
C LEU A 332 3.80 28.06 11.86
N ILE A 333 3.01 27.05 11.51
CA ILE A 333 2.36 26.14 12.48
C ILE A 333 3.30 24.98 12.81
N LYS A 334 3.92 24.39 11.77
CA LYS A 334 4.76 23.21 11.93
C LYS A 334 5.87 23.18 10.89
N GLU A 335 7.11 22.95 11.32
CA GLU A 335 8.27 22.61 10.48
C GLU A 335 8.78 21.23 10.89
N VAL A 336 8.99 20.34 9.90
CA VAL A 336 9.52 19.00 10.13
C VAL A 336 10.77 18.76 9.28
N ILE A 337 11.90 18.46 9.93
CA ILE A 337 13.17 18.12 9.28
C ILE A 337 13.37 16.61 9.37
N ARG A 338 13.63 15.95 8.24
CA ARG A 338 13.85 14.51 8.17
C ARG A 338 15.24 14.16 7.65
N GLY A 339 15.76 13.02 8.11
CA GLY A 339 16.95 12.40 7.56
C GLY A 339 16.67 11.69 6.22
N PRO A 340 17.69 11.10 5.59
CA PRO A 340 17.56 10.51 4.25
C PRO A 340 16.63 9.29 4.19
N LEU A 341 16.30 8.69 5.33
CA LEU A 341 15.50 7.48 5.44
C LEU A 341 14.07 7.75 5.97
N GLY A 342 13.70 9.02 6.10
CA GLY A 342 12.39 9.47 6.60
C GLY A 342 12.30 9.70 8.10
N GLY A 343 13.32 9.34 8.88
CA GLY A 343 13.35 9.59 10.33
C GLY A 343 13.35 11.08 10.67
N ILE A 344 12.51 11.50 11.64
CA ILE A 344 12.41 12.89 12.06
C ILE A 344 13.62 13.30 12.90
N ILE A 345 14.27 14.40 12.52
CA ILE A 345 15.38 15.03 13.26
C ILE A 345 14.84 16.17 14.14
N MET A 346 13.86 16.91 13.63
CA MET A 346 13.24 18.04 14.30
C MET A 346 11.78 18.13 13.87
N ASP A 347 10.90 18.34 14.84
CA ASP A 347 9.50 18.66 14.64
C ASP A 347 9.16 19.81 15.59
N SER A 348 8.79 20.96 15.03
CA SER A 348 8.55 22.16 15.83
C SER A 348 7.27 22.10 16.68
N ASP A 349 6.30 21.28 16.29
CA ASP A 349 5.06 21.07 17.06
C ASP A 349 4.50 19.65 16.87
N PRO A 350 5.00 18.66 17.63
CA PRO A 350 4.52 17.27 17.57
C PRO A 350 3.05 17.09 17.97
N THR A 351 2.42 18.07 18.61
CA THR A 351 1.03 17.98 19.06
C THR A 351 0.03 18.22 17.94
N PHE A 352 0.44 18.96 16.90
CA PHE A 352 -0.36 19.16 15.70
C PHE A 352 -0.35 17.90 14.83
N PHE A 353 -1.43 17.13 14.90
CA PHE A 353 -1.60 15.92 14.10
C PHE A 353 -1.95 16.25 12.64
N PHE A 354 -1.15 15.71 11.72
CA PHE A 354 -1.43 15.65 10.29
C PHE A 354 -1.02 14.26 9.78
N PRO A 355 -1.89 13.54 9.02
CA PRO A 355 -1.64 12.13 8.72
C PRO A 355 -0.55 11.87 7.68
N LEU A 356 -0.21 12.87 6.85
CA LEU A 356 0.77 12.71 5.78
C LEU A 356 2.12 13.27 6.21
N GLY A 357 3.20 12.54 5.95
CA GLY A 357 4.55 12.94 6.33
C GLY A 357 5.57 12.63 5.26
N TYR A 358 6.46 11.67 5.53
CA TYR A 358 7.48 11.24 4.57
C TYR A 358 6.85 10.76 3.25
N LEU A 359 7.32 11.29 2.11
CA LEU A 359 6.81 11.01 0.75
C LEU A 359 5.30 11.26 0.57
N ALA A 360 4.72 12.14 1.39
CA ALA A 360 3.28 12.39 1.48
C ALA A 360 2.45 11.11 1.72
N GLN A 361 3.07 10.08 2.32
CA GLN A 361 2.41 8.84 2.73
C GLN A 361 1.98 8.94 4.20
N PHE A 362 1.18 7.97 4.65
CA PHE A 362 0.76 7.91 6.04
C PHE A 362 1.95 7.71 6.97
N ASP A 363 2.22 8.69 7.82
CA ASP A 363 3.41 8.74 8.69
C ASP A 363 2.98 8.56 10.15
N ASP A 364 3.54 7.55 10.83
CA ASP A 364 3.42 7.40 12.27
C ASP A 364 4.80 7.57 12.94
N PRO A 365 5.17 8.82 13.27
CA PRO A 365 6.47 9.10 13.87
C PRO A 365 6.60 8.57 15.30
N VAL A 366 5.49 8.28 16.00
CA VAL A 366 5.52 7.75 17.38
C VAL A 366 6.22 6.40 17.42
N VAL A 367 6.01 5.59 16.38
CA VAL A 367 6.62 4.27 16.23
C VAL A 367 7.60 4.23 15.07
N GLY A 368 8.00 5.38 14.51
CA GLY A 368 8.98 5.47 13.42
C GLY A 368 8.70 4.54 12.24
N ILE A 369 7.46 4.56 11.73
CA ILE A 369 7.08 3.86 10.50
C ILE A 369 6.31 4.77 9.55
N VAL A 370 6.41 4.47 8.26
CA VAL A 370 5.60 5.12 7.21
C VAL A 370 4.91 4.01 6.41
N ILE A 371 3.60 4.12 6.18
CA ILE A 371 2.85 3.12 5.42
C ILE A 371 2.75 3.58 3.97
N ILE A 372 3.46 2.88 3.08
CA ILE A 372 3.70 3.31 1.69
C ILE A 372 2.92 2.45 0.70
N GLY A 373 2.28 3.13 -0.24
CA GLY A 373 1.75 2.54 -1.47
C GLY A 373 0.45 1.74 -1.29
N ALA A 374 -0.04 1.18 -2.39
CA ALA A 374 -1.33 0.50 -2.46
C ALA A 374 -1.42 -0.77 -1.60
N ASP A 375 -0.30 -1.43 -1.33
CA ASP A 375 -0.26 -2.61 -0.47
C ASP A 375 -0.08 -2.29 1.02
N ALA A 376 -0.03 -1.00 1.38
CA ALA A 376 0.21 -0.52 2.75
C ALA A 376 1.44 -1.16 3.41
N ARG A 377 2.59 -1.07 2.72
CA ARG A 377 3.84 -1.63 3.23
C ARG A 377 4.43 -0.73 4.31
N PRO A 378 4.67 -1.23 5.53
CA PRO A 378 5.35 -0.49 6.59
C PRO A 378 6.84 -0.31 6.26
N LEU A 379 7.28 0.93 6.09
CA LEU A 379 8.68 1.34 5.98
C LEU A 379 9.21 1.67 7.37
N ASP A 380 10.32 1.05 7.77
CA ASP A 380 11.09 1.43 8.95
C ASP A 380 11.94 2.68 8.65
N THR A 381 11.66 3.81 9.32
CA THR A 381 12.40 5.06 9.09
C THR A 381 13.76 5.13 9.76
N VAL A 382 14.10 4.16 10.62
CA VAL A 382 15.41 4.06 11.29
C VAL A 382 16.45 3.49 10.33
N ILE A 383 16.08 2.47 9.56
CA ILE A 383 16.98 1.76 8.63
C ILE A 383 16.60 1.92 7.16
N GLY A 384 15.48 2.60 6.85
CA GLY A 384 15.06 2.96 5.50
C GLY A 384 14.63 1.77 4.63
N ARG A 385 14.05 0.73 5.25
CA ARG A 385 13.67 -0.51 4.57
C ARG A 385 12.28 -0.97 5.00
N PHE A 386 11.57 -1.65 4.11
CA PHE A 386 10.28 -2.22 4.43
C PHE A 386 10.42 -3.30 5.50
N MET A 387 9.46 -3.35 6.42
CA MET A 387 9.44 -4.34 7.51
C MET A 387 8.85 -5.67 7.07
N THR A 388 8.12 -5.68 5.94
CA THR A 388 7.38 -6.83 5.41
C THR A 388 7.46 -6.90 3.89
N THR A 389 7.11 -8.06 3.36
CA THR A 389 6.86 -8.31 1.93
C THR A 389 5.36 -8.50 1.68
N THR A 390 4.92 -8.38 0.43
CA THR A 390 3.51 -8.48 0.04
C THR A 390 3.27 -9.65 -0.93
N PRO A 391 2.04 -10.19 -1.03
CA PRO A 391 1.72 -11.20 -2.03
C PRO A 391 1.98 -10.73 -3.47
N THR A 392 1.78 -9.44 -3.74
CA THR A 392 2.09 -8.79 -5.02
C THR A 392 3.58 -8.86 -5.33
N PHE A 393 4.45 -8.64 -4.34
CA PHE A 393 5.90 -8.81 -4.48
C PHE A 393 6.27 -10.27 -4.79
N ALA A 394 5.72 -11.23 -4.06
CA ALA A 394 6.02 -12.66 -4.26
C ALA A 394 5.53 -13.21 -5.61
N THR A 395 4.63 -12.50 -6.28
CA THR A 395 4.05 -12.86 -7.59
C THR A 395 4.44 -11.88 -8.69
N ALA A 396 5.35 -10.96 -8.43
CA ALA A 396 5.85 -10.01 -9.41
C ALA A 396 6.68 -10.74 -10.49
N ASN A 397 6.72 -10.18 -11.68
CA ASN A 397 7.66 -10.63 -12.69
C ASN A 397 9.05 -10.13 -12.31
N LEU A 398 10.05 -11.01 -12.38
CA LEU A 398 11.43 -10.65 -12.12
C LEU A 398 11.94 -9.73 -13.23
N ASP A 399 12.40 -8.53 -12.88
CA ASP A 399 13.14 -7.68 -13.79
C ASP A 399 14.61 -8.11 -13.86
N THR A 400 14.94 -8.86 -14.90
CA THR A 400 16.32 -9.33 -15.14
C THR A 400 17.33 -8.21 -15.39
N PHE A 401 16.86 -6.99 -15.69
CA PHE A 401 17.72 -5.83 -15.96
C PHE A 401 17.97 -4.95 -14.75
N HIS A 402 17.26 -5.18 -13.64
CA HIS A 402 17.50 -4.53 -12.35
C HIS A 402 17.64 -5.57 -11.23
N PRO A 403 18.61 -6.49 -11.34
CA PRO A 403 18.78 -7.60 -10.39
C PRO A 403 18.98 -7.10 -8.94
N GLU A 404 19.53 -5.91 -8.75
CA GLU A 404 19.67 -5.26 -7.45
C GLU A 404 18.33 -4.85 -6.83
N LEU A 405 17.33 -4.45 -7.63
CA LEU A 405 15.97 -4.17 -7.14
C LEU A 405 15.26 -5.47 -6.75
N GLU A 406 15.52 -6.55 -7.50
CA GLU A 406 14.94 -7.87 -7.25
C GLU A 406 15.60 -8.60 -6.06
N ALA A 407 16.89 -8.36 -5.82
CA ALA A 407 17.66 -9.03 -4.77
C ALA A 407 17.35 -8.55 -3.35
N ASP A 408 16.71 -7.38 -3.19
CA ASP A 408 16.28 -6.88 -1.89
C ASP A 408 14.76 -6.62 -1.85
N PRO A 409 13.98 -7.61 -1.37
CA PRO A 409 12.52 -7.48 -1.31
C PRO A 409 12.05 -6.40 -0.32
N PHE A 410 12.94 -5.93 0.57
CA PHE A 410 12.66 -4.92 1.58
C PHE A 410 13.13 -3.51 1.15
N ARG A 411 13.63 -3.34 -0.08
CA ARG A 411 14.09 -2.05 -0.58
C ARG A 411 12.94 -1.07 -0.77
N LEU A 412 13.14 0.18 -0.38
CA LEU A 412 12.29 1.30 -0.76
C LEU A 412 12.56 1.69 -2.21
N THR A 413 11.50 1.82 -3.02
CA THR A 413 11.60 2.31 -4.40
C THR A 413 12.14 3.73 -4.44
N ALA A 414 12.98 4.04 -5.44
CA ALA A 414 13.53 5.39 -5.63
C ALA A 414 12.42 6.45 -5.79
N THR A 415 12.66 7.62 -5.23
CA THR A 415 11.74 8.78 -5.30
C THR A 415 11.97 9.55 -6.61
N LYS A 416 11.01 10.39 -7.04
CA LYS A 416 11.24 11.29 -8.20
C LYS A 416 12.46 12.21 -8.03
N ALA A 417 12.86 12.49 -6.79
CA ALA A 417 14.06 13.28 -6.52
C ALA A 417 15.36 12.50 -6.67
N THR A 418 15.34 11.18 -6.47
CA THR A 418 16.54 10.32 -6.57
C THR A 418 16.61 9.53 -7.88
N SER A 419 15.51 9.46 -8.62
CA SER A 419 15.46 8.84 -9.94
C SER A 419 16.00 9.75 -11.04
N PRO A 420 16.65 9.18 -12.08
CA PRO A 420 17.02 9.93 -13.28
C PRO A 420 15.80 10.51 -13.99
N THR A 421 15.99 11.60 -14.74
CA THR A 421 14.95 12.17 -15.61
C THR A 421 14.48 11.12 -16.62
N ILE A 422 13.16 10.94 -16.69
CA ILE A 422 12.54 10.07 -17.69
C ILE A 422 12.57 10.80 -19.03
N ILE A 423 13.28 10.25 -20.01
CA ILE A 423 13.18 10.68 -21.41
C ILE A 423 11.92 10.00 -21.99
N PRO A 424 10.92 10.72 -22.49
CA PRO A 424 9.70 10.08 -22.98
C PRO A 424 9.97 9.12 -24.15
N VAL A 425 9.54 7.85 -24.02
CA VAL A 425 9.71 6.82 -25.07
C VAL A 425 8.41 6.47 -25.78
N ASP A 426 7.27 6.88 -25.25
CA ASP A 426 5.97 6.69 -25.86
C ASP A 426 5.13 7.97 -25.92
N VAL A 427 4.06 7.94 -26.70
CA VAL A 427 3.20 9.13 -26.91
C VAL A 427 2.51 9.55 -25.63
N SER A 428 2.17 8.64 -24.73
CA SER A 428 1.50 9.01 -23.47
C SER A 428 2.44 9.84 -22.60
N GLU A 429 3.70 9.45 -22.52
CA GLU A 429 4.75 10.20 -21.80
C GLU A 429 5.01 11.55 -22.48
N TRP A 430 5.15 11.58 -23.81
CA TRP A 430 5.35 12.83 -24.57
C TRP A 430 4.17 13.80 -24.41
N MET A 431 2.94 13.29 -24.43
CA MET A 431 1.73 14.07 -24.21
C MET A 431 1.70 14.63 -22.78
N THR A 432 2.03 13.80 -21.79
CA THR A 432 2.12 14.22 -20.39
C THR A 432 3.11 15.36 -20.20
N MET A 433 4.32 15.22 -20.76
CA MET A 433 5.36 16.24 -20.74
C MET A 433 4.96 17.51 -21.49
N SER A 434 4.17 17.38 -22.56
CA SER A 434 3.65 18.52 -23.34
C SER A 434 2.46 19.22 -22.68
N GLY A 435 2.04 18.78 -21.49
CA GLY A 435 0.92 19.38 -20.78
C GLY A 435 -0.45 18.76 -21.06
N PHE A 436 -0.53 17.62 -21.75
CA PHE A 436 -1.78 16.87 -21.93
C PHE A 436 -1.96 15.83 -20.84
N TRP A 437 -3.21 15.56 -20.47
CA TRP A 437 -3.59 14.42 -19.66
C TRP A 437 -4.62 13.60 -20.42
N LEU A 438 -4.11 12.64 -21.20
CA LEU A 438 -4.93 11.83 -22.10
C LEU A 438 -6.09 11.11 -21.40
N PRO A 439 -5.95 10.53 -20.20
CA PRO A 439 -7.05 9.83 -19.52
C PRO A 439 -8.33 10.66 -19.39
N ASP A 440 -8.20 11.97 -19.17
CA ASP A 440 -9.35 12.86 -19.02
C ASP A 440 -9.69 13.61 -20.32
N ALA A 441 -8.78 13.68 -21.29
CA ALA A 441 -9.09 14.19 -22.63
C ALA A 441 -9.84 13.14 -23.49
N VAL A 442 -9.49 11.87 -23.31
CA VAL A 442 -9.92 10.75 -24.14
C VAL A 442 -10.32 9.58 -23.23
N PRO A 443 -11.62 9.37 -22.97
CA PRO A 443 -12.09 8.35 -22.03
C PRO A 443 -11.62 6.92 -22.33
N SER A 444 -11.36 6.59 -23.61
CA SER A 444 -10.83 5.29 -24.02
C SER A 444 -9.37 5.05 -23.60
N SER A 445 -8.66 6.09 -23.16
CA SER A 445 -7.27 6.02 -22.72
C SER A 445 -7.11 5.95 -21.20
N GLN A 446 -8.21 5.97 -20.43
CA GLN A 446 -8.12 5.84 -18.97
C GLN A 446 -7.50 4.50 -18.59
N PRO A 447 -6.37 4.50 -17.85
CA PRO A 447 -5.78 3.27 -17.36
C PRO A 447 -6.73 2.63 -16.35
N ASP A 448 -7.19 1.42 -16.67
CA ASP A 448 -8.16 0.65 -15.91
C ASP A 448 -7.92 0.70 -14.39
N SER A 449 -8.86 1.30 -13.67
CA SER A 449 -9.15 0.88 -12.31
C SER A 449 -10.64 0.62 -12.17
N ARG A 450 -10.99 -0.68 -12.20
CA ARG A 450 -12.30 -1.26 -11.84
C ARG A 450 -13.37 -1.37 -12.93
N TRP A 451 -12.98 -1.56 -14.18
CA TRP A 451 -13.88 -2.17 -15.16
C TRP A 451 -13.30 -3.45 -15.68
N ASN A 452 -14.16 -4.47 -15.83
CA ASN A 452 -13.86 -5.59 -16.70
C ASN A 452 -13.82 -5.00 -18.11
N SER A 453 -12.67 -4.49 -18.54
CA SER A 453 -12.48 -4.21 -19.94
C SER A 453 -12.80 -5.50 -20.71
N PRO A 454 -13.44 -5.45 -21.89
CA PRO A 454 -13.52 -6.61 -22.76
C PRO A 454 -12.14 -7.27 -22.97
N LEU A 455 -11.05 -6.50 -22.83
CA LEU A 455 -9.67 -6.98 -22.81
C LEU A 455 -9.36 -7.86 -21.59
N ASP A 456 -9.86 -7.54 -20.39
CA ASP A 456 -9.66 -8.36 -19.17
C ASP A 456 -10.37 -9.71 -19.24
N VAL A 457 -11.50 -9.78 -19.96
CA VAL A 457 -12.21 -11.04 -20.24
C VAL A 457 -11.36 -11.97 -21.13
N CYS A 458 -10.43 -11.39 -21.89
CA CYS A 458 -9.54 -12.09 -22.81
C CYS A 458 -8.15 -12.34 -22.21
N ASP A 459 -7.85 -11.74 -21.07
CA ASP A 459 -6.69 -12.07 -20.28
C ASP A 459 -6.98 -13.34 -19.49
N ALA A 460 -6.40 -14.46 -19.93
CA ALA A 460 -6.50 -15.75 -19.26
C ALA A 460 -5.99 -15.74 -17.81
N SER A 461 -5.22 -14.72 -17.42
CA SER A 461 -4.76 -14.51 -16.04
C SER A 461 -5.80 -13.81 -15.15
N ARG A 462 -6.81 -13.15 -15.74
CA ARG A 462 -7.85 -12.38 -15.03
C ARG A 462 -9.26 -12.96 -15.16
N SER A 463 -9.57 -13.66 -16.26
CA SER A 463 -10.88 -14.25 -16.52
C SER A 463 -10.77 -15.70 -16.96
N HIS A 464 -11.63 -16.55 -16.38
CA HIS A 464 -11.83 -17.94 -16.83
C HIS A 464 -12.95 -18.06 -17.90
N ALA A 465 -13.67 -16.97 -18.18
CA ALA A 465 -14.68 -16.92 -19.22
C ALA A 465 -14.08 -16.33 -20.49
N LEU A 466 -13.78 -17.20 -21.47
CA LEU A 466 -13.29 -16.80 -22.78
C LEU A 466 -14.46 -16.69 -23.76
N SER A 467 -14.73 -15.49 -24.27
CA SER A 467 -15.64 -15.30 -25.39
C SER A 467 -14.87 -14.71 -26.56
N ALA A 468 -14.75 -15.49 -27.64
CA ALA A 468 -14.11 -15.05 -28.86
C ALA A 468 -14.72 -13.75 -29.42
N ALA A 469 -16.03 -13.53 -29.21
CA ALA A 469 -16.71 -12.31 -29.62
C ALA A 469 -16.24 -11.10 -28.81
N PHE A 470 -16.09 -11.22 -27.48
CA PHE A 470 -15.54 -10.15 -26.64
C PHE A 470 -14.07 -9.88 -26.96
N CYS A 471 -13.27 -10.91 -27.26
CA CYS A 471 -11.87 -10.73 -27.65
C CYS A 471 -11.71 -10.11 -29.04
N SER A 472 -12.59 -10.46 -29.98
CA SER A 472 -12.65 -9.78 -31.27
C SER A 472 -13.10 -8.33 -31.13
N LEU A 473 -14.03 -8.02 -30.24
CA LEU A 473 -14.43 -6.64 -29.96
C LEU A 473 -13.24 -5.85 -29.39
N ALA A 474 -12.57 -6.39 -28.40
CA ALA A 474 -11.42 -5.78 -27.73
C ALA A 474 -10.30 -5.42 -28.73
N THR A 475 -9.92 -6.37 -29.59
CA THR A 475 -8.92 -6.12 -30.66
C THR A 475 -9.37 -5.08 -31.68
N LYS A 476 -10.66 -5.00 -32.00
CA LYS A 476 -11.22 -3.97 -32.89
C LYS A 476 -11.31 -2.59 -32.24
N THR A 477 -11.53 -2.52 -30.93
CA THR A 477 -11.68 -1.26 -30.20
C THR A 477 -10.35 -0.64 -29.78
N VAL A 478 -9.27 -1.43 -29.68
CA VAL A 478 -7.92 -0.94 -29.36
C VAL A 478 -7.44 0.14 -30.35
N HIS A 479 -7.89 0.12 -31.60
CA HIS A 479 -7.56 1.17 -32.57
C HIS A 479 -8.10 2.56 -32.16
N PHE A 480 -9.15 2.65 -31.33
CA PHE A 480 -9.68 3.93 -30.84
C PHE A 480 -8.83 4.57 -29.73
N SER A 481 -7.83 3.86 -29.19
CA SER A 481 -6.87 4.39 -28.22
C SER A 481 -5.46 4.56 -28.80
N HIS A 482 -5.26 4.26 -30.09
CA HIS A 482 -3.96 4.40 -30.76
C HIS A 482 -3.75 5.82 -31.29
N PHE A 483 -2.69 6.49 -30.80
CA PHE A 483 -2.25 7.80 -31.32
C PHE A 483 -1.19 7.69 -32.43
N LEU A 484 -0.54 6.53 -32.56
CA LEU A 484 0.47 6.27 -33.61
C LEU A 484 0.01 5.20 -34.59
N THR A 485 0.41 5.37 -35.84
CA THR A 485 0.25 4.36 -36.91
C THR A 485 1.28 3.23 -36.80
N VAL A 486 2.35 3.41 -36.03
CA VAL A 486 3.43 2.44 -35.81
C VAL A 486 3.51 2.11 -34.32
N SER A 487 3.47 0.82 -33.99
CA SER A 487 3.73 0.32 -32.64
C SER A 487 5.14 0.69 -32.20
N THR A 488 5.32 1.05 -30.92
CA THR A 488 6.66 1.23 -30.35
C THR A 488 7.50 -0.02 -30.59
N SER A 489 8.72 0.18 -31.11
CA SER A 489 9.68 -0.91 -31.33
C SER A 489 10.02 -1.55 -29.98
N GLY A 490 9.95 -2.88 -29.87
CA GLY A 490 10.46 -3.62 -28.72
C GLY A 490 11.99 -3.60 -28.59
N VAL A 491 12.70 -3.05 -29.59
CA VAL A 491 14.13 -2.75 -29.49
C VAL A 491 14.27 -1.40 -28.80
N LEU A 492 14.58 -1.46 -27.53
CA LEU A 492 14.73 -0.32 -26.65
C LEU A 492 16.05 0.42 -26.92
N PRO A 493 16.09 1.76 -26.77
CA PRO A 493 17.36 2.46 -26.65
C PRO A 493 18.18 1.85 -25.50
N PRO A 494 19.52 1.78 -25.60
CA PRO A 494 20.39 1.22 -24.56
C PRO A 494 20.36 1.95 -23.19
N TYR A 495 19.48 2.94 -23.02
CA TYR A 495 19.41 3.78 -21.83
C TYR A 495 18.02 3.85 -21.20
N GLN A 496 16.99 3.18 -21.76
CA GLN A 496 15.64 3.20 -21.19
C GLN A 496 14.93 1.88 -21.36
N TYR A 497 14.70 1.20 -20.24
CA TYR A 497 14.16 -0.14 -20.20
C TYR A 497 12.78 -0.13 -19.55
N PRO A 498 11.66 -0.24 -20.30
CA PRO A 498 10.37 -0.53 -19.73
C PRO A 498 10.34 -1.96 -19.18
N SER A 499 9.63 -2.07 -18.05
CA SER A 499 9.29 -3.26 -17.27
C SER A 499 8.41 -4.29 -17.99
N ARG A 500 8.46 -4.40 -19.32
CA ARG A 500 7.76 -5.46 -20.05
C ARG A 500 8.61 -6.72 -20.10
N THR A 501 8.61 -7.43 -18.98
CA THR A 501 9.07 -8.81 -18.87
C THR A 501 8.23 -9.74 -19.75
N VAL A 502 8.91 -10.50 -20.62
CA VAL A 502 8.34 -11.53 -21.51
C VAL A 502 8.12 -12.87 -20.79
N ALA A 503 8.53 -13.00 -19.52
CA ALA A 503 8.37 -14.23 -18.75
C ALA A 503 7.09 -14.20 -17.89
N PRO A 504 6.30 -15.30 -17.84
CA PRO A 504 5.15 -15.41 -16.95
C PRO A 504 5.55 -15.31 -15.48
N LYS A 505 4.62 -14.81 -14.66
CA LYS A 505 4.73 -14.72 -13.20
C LYS A 505 5.19 -16.06 -12.63
N VAL A 506 6.37 -16.04 -12.00
CA VAL A 506 6.98 -17.15 -11.27
C VAL A 506 7.37 -18.35 -12.16
N ALA A 507 8.51 -18.24 -12.85
CA ALA A 507 9.20 -19.41 -13.41
C ALA A 507 10.18 -19.98 -12.38
N TYR A 508 9.68 -20.68 -11.35
CA TYR A 508 10.52 -21.73 -10.76
C TYR A 508 10.77 -22.76 -11.87
N THR A 509 11.95 -23.39 -11.89
CA THR A 509 12.13 -24.61 -12.69
C THR A 509 10.99 -25.53 -12.35
N VAL A 510 10.15 -25.86 -13.33
CA VAL A 510 9.10 -26.87 -13.15
C VAL A 510 9.83 -28.17 -12.91
N VAL A 511 10.05 -28.50 -11.65
CA VAL A 511 10.50 -29.83 -11.26
C VAL A 511 9.28 -30.69 -11.46
N ASP A 512 9.19 -31.29 -12.64
CA ASP A 512 8.20 -32.32 -12.97
C ASP A 512 8.61 -33.59 -12.23
N SER A 513 8.66 -33.53 -10.89
CA SER A 513 9.11 -34.61 -10.00
C SER A 513 8.21 -35.83 -10.06
N VAL A 514 7.04 -35.70 -10.70
CA VAL A 514 6.07 -36.78 -10.89
C VAL A 514 5.90 -37.17 -12.37
N GLY A 515 6.61 -36.50 -13.29
CA GLY A 515 6.77 -36.95 -14.69
C GLY A 515 5.48 -36.97 -15.52
N PHE A 516 4.63 -35.95 -15.41
CA PHE A 516 3.31 -35.96 -16.06
C PHE A 516 3.23 -35.24 -17.40
N ARG A 517 4.37 -34.79 -17.95
CA ARG A 517 4.43 -34.23 -19.30
C ARG A 517 3.80 -35.18 -20.32
N GLY A 518 2.68 -34.75 -20.92
CA GLY A 518 1.94 -35.53 -21.92
C GLY A 518 0.75 -36.35 -21.38
N VAL A 519 0.45 -36.31 -20.07
CA VAL A 519 -0.77 -36.90 -19.49
C VAL A 519 -1.91 -35.88 -19.47
N LEU A 520 -3.04 -36.23 -20.09
CA LEU A 520 -4.28 -35.47 -19.96
C LEU A 520 -5.11 -36.01 -18.79
N PHE A 521 -5.27 -35.21 -17.74
CA PHE A 521 -6.24 -35.47 -16.67
C PHE A 521 -7.57 -34.81 -17.05
N ALA A 522 -8.63 -35.60 -17.22
CA ALA A 522 -9.97 -35.07 -17.45
C ALA A 522 -10.87 -35.43 -16.28
N ASN A 523 -11.49 -34.41 -15.70
CA ASN A 523 -12.59 -34.57 -14.76
C ASN A 523 -13.89 -34.66 -15.56
N LEU A 524 -14.36 -35.89 -15.82
CA LEU A 524 -15.56 -36.17 -16.62
C LEU A 524 -16.84 -36.28 -15.73
N SER A 525 -16.67 -36.36 -14.41
CA SER A 525 -17.74 -36.43 -13.40
C SER A 525 -17.18 -35.95 -12.05
N SER A 526 -17.97 -35.20 -11.26
CA SER A 526 -17.57 -34.45 -10.05
C SER A 526 -16.63 -35.14 -9.06
N GLU A 527 -16.56 -36.47 -9.05
CA GLU A 527 -15.88 -37.26 -8.01
C GLU A 527 -14.66 -38.07 -8.51
N LYS A 528 -14.41 -38.19 -9.82
CA LYS A 528 -13.31 -39.03 -10.34
C LYS A 528 -12.49 -38.37 -11.46
N ILE A 529 -11.18 -38.40 -11.29
CA ILE A 529 -10.20 -37.99 -12.31
C ILE A 529 -9.75 -39.24 -13.06
N ASN A 530 -9.95 -39.26 -14.38
CA ASN A 530 -9.36 -40.29 -15.22
C ASN A 530 -8.19 -39.69 -16.00
N ALA A 531 -7.06 -40.42 -16.10
CA ALA A 531 -6.04 -40.10 -17.09
C ALA A 531 -6.55 -40.63 -18.44
N VAL A 532 -6.84 -39.72 -19.37
CA VAL A 532 -7.56 -40.07 -20.61
C VAL A 532 -6.61 -40.34 -21.77
N MET A 533 -5.40 -39.76 -21.80
CA MET A 533 -4.43 -40.09 -22.84
C MET A 533 -3.01 -39.64 -22.52
N GLY A 534 -2.05 -40.44 -23.00
CA GLY A 534 -0.64 -40.07 -23.13
C GLY A 534 -0.31 -39.77 -24.58
N THR A 535 0.15 -38.57 -24.92
CA THR A 535 0.56 -38.25 -26.31
C THR A 535 1.94 -38.78 -26.69
N GLN A 536 2.68 -39.35 -25.73
CA GLN A 536 3.94 -40.07 -25.95
C GLN A 536 3.88 -41.47 -25.33
N GLN A 537 4.60 -42.44 -25.91
CA GLN A 537 4.78 -43.77 -25.32
C GLN A 537 5.48 -43.61 -23.97
N PHE A 538 4.74 -43.75 -22.88
CA PHE A 538 5.32 -43.83 -21.55
C PHE A 538 6.16 -45.10 -21.44
N GLU A 539 7.46 -44.97 -21.20
CA GLU A 539 8.30 -46.10 -20.80
C GLU A 539 7.86 -46.59 -19.41
N GLY A 540 7.73 -47.91 -19.24
CA GLY A 540 7.75 -48.54 -17.91
C GLY A 540 6.47 -48.48 -17.07
N GLY A 541 5.28 -48.71 -17.64
CA GLY A 541 4.07 -49.01 -16.85
C GLY A 541 3.54 -47.86 -15.97
N VAL A 542 4.11 -46.65 -16.07
CA VAL A 542 3.75 -45.45 -15.31
C VAL A 542 2.26 -45.12 -15.46
N LEU A 543 1.69 -45.27 -16.65
CA LEU A 543 0.26 -45.06 -16.89
C LEU A 543 -0.62 -46.05 -16.09
N SER A 544 -0.16 -47.29 -15.90
CA SER A 544 -0.89 -48.30 -15.12
C SER A 544 -0.83 -48.03 -13.62
N VAL A 545 0.32 -47.59 -13.11
CA VAL A 545 0.49 -47.16 -11.72
C VAL A 545 -0.34 -45.89 -11.47
N LEU A 546 -0.30 -44.93 -12.39
CA LEU A 546 -1.10 -43.71 -12.33
C LEU A 546 -2.59 -44.02 -12.36
N ASN A 547 -3.05 -44.89 -13.26
CA ASN A 547 -4.44 -45.33 -13.29
C ASN A 547 -4.82 -46.10 -12.01
N SER A 548 -3.91 -46.87 -11.40
CA SER A 548 -4.15 -47.51 -10.11
C SER A 548 -4.20 -46.53 -8.95
N ILE A 549 -3.46 -45.42 -9.00
CA ILE A 549 -3.52 -44.35 -7.99
C ILE A 549 -4.80 -43.55 -8.20
N LEU A 550 -5.08 -43.08 -9.40
CA LEU A 550 -6.25 -42.27 -9.76
C LEU A 550 -7.57 -43.02 -9.55
N SER A 551 -7.63 -44.32 -9.87
CA SER A 551 -8.83 -45.14 -9.60
C SER A 551 -9.14 -45.29 -8.11
N LYS A 552 -8.16 -45.04 -7.23
CA LYS A 552 -8.29 -45.02 -5.77
C LYS A 552 -8.22 -43.61 -5.18
N SER A 553 -8.07 -42.59 -6.02
CA SER A 553 -7.97 -41.20 -5.62
C SER A 553 -9.29 -40.49 -5.91
N VAL A 554 -9.66 -39.60 -5.01
CA VAL A 554 -10.80 -38.70 -5.17
C VAL A 554 -10.22 -37.30 -5.30
N LEU A 555 -10.75 -36.51 -6.21
CA LEU A 555 -10.41 -35.09 -6.27
C LEU A 555 -11.04 -34.40 -5.05
N VAL A 556 -10.24 -34.15 -4.02
CA VAL A 556 -10.62 -33.26 -2.93
C VAL A 556 -10.35 -31.84 -3.40
N ARG A 557 -11.39 -31.14 -3.84
CA ARG A 557 -11.29 -29.74 -4.18
C ARG A 557 -11.05 -28.92 -2.90
N THR A 558 -10.50 -27.72 -3.03
CA THR A 558 -10.28 -26.83 -1.87
C THR A 558 -11.57 -26.50 -1.10
N ASP A 559 -12.72 -26.61 -1.76
CA ASP A 559 -14.09 -26.51 -1.24
C ASP A 559 -14.61 -27.78 -0.52
N ASP A 560 -13.99 -28.95 -0.69
CA ASP A 560 -14.37 -30.19 0.02
C ASP A 560 -13.95 -30.19 1.49
N PHE A 561 -13.17 -29.19 1.90
CA PHE A 561 -12.94 -28.86 3.30
C PHE A 561 -14.05 -28.00 3.92
N GLY A 562 -15.15 -27.68 3.20
CA GLY A 562 -16.32 -27.11 3.88
C GLY A 562 -17.51 -26.53 3.10
N ILE A 563 -17.89 -26.96 1.88
CA ILE A 563 -19.11 -26.43 1.23
C ILE A 563 -19.85 -27.53 0.43
N ILE A 564 -21.13 -27.79 0.77
CA ILE A 564 -22.12 -28.71 0.14
C ILE A 564 -22.05 -30.20 0.55
N PRO A 565 -23.17 -30.78 1.05
CA PRO A 565 -23.35 -32.20 1.26
C PRO A 565 -24.06 -32.84 0.04
N SER A 566 -23.36 -33.56 -0.83
CA SER A 566 -24.04 -34.60 -1.64
C SER A 566 -23.11 -35.68 -2.16
N ALA A 567 -23.64 -36.91 -2.04
CA ALA A 567 -23.23 -38.22 -2.57
C ALA A 567 -21.93 -38.82 -2.01
N THR A 568 -22.14 -39.86 -1.20
CA THR A 568 -21.17 -40.52 -0.33
C THR A 568 -20.54 -41.74 -0.98
N VAL A 569 -19.22 -41.90 -0.81
CA VAL A 569 -18.56 -43.21 -0.73
C VAL A 569 -17.95 -43.35 0.67
N VAL A 570 -18.34 -44.39 1.41
CA VAL A 570 -18.02 -44.64 2.84
C VAL A 570 -16.51 -44.64 3.17
N ALA A 571 -15.62 -44.74 2.18
CA ALA A 571 -14.17 -44.61 2.35
C ALA A 571 -13.68 -43.15 2.48
N GLU A 572 -14.41 -42.17 1.91
CA GLU A 572 -14.08 -40.74 1.98
C GLU A 572 -14.34 -40.15 3.36
N ASP A 573 -15.43 -40.54 4.03
CA ASP A 573 -15.79 -39.99 5.35
C ASP A 573 -14.72 -40.31 6.40
N HIS A 574 -14.11 -41.50 6.36
CA HIS A 574 -13.07 -41.86 7.32
C HIS A 574 -11.77 -41.10 7.08
N VAL A 575 -11.35 -40.94 5.82
CA VAL A 575 -10.14 -40.19 5.46
C VAL A 575 -10.34 -38.70 5.69
N ARG A 576 -11.51 -38.16 5.32
CA ARG A 576 -11.92 -36.78 5.60
C ARG A 576 -11.96 -36.53 7.11
N ALA A 577 -12.60 -37.40 7.88
CA ALA A 577 -12.65 -37.28 9.34
C ALA A 577 -11.24 -37.40 9.96
N ASP A 578 -10.37 -38.28 9.46
CA ASP A 578 -8.98 -38.37 9.93
C ASP A 578 -8.16 -37.13 9.56
N LEU A 579 -8.30 -36.60 8.34
CA LEU A 579 -7.63 -35.37 7.90
C LEU A 579 -8.10 -34.17 8.72
N ILE A 580 -9.42 -34.00 8.91
CA ILE A 580 -9.97 -32.95 9.77
C ILE A 580 -9.42 -33.12 11.18
N ARG A 581 -9.49 -34.31 11.77
CA ARG A 581 -8.95 -34.59 13.11
C ARG A 581 -7.46 -34.27 13.24
N ARG A 582 -6.64 -34.66 12.25
CA ARG A 582 -5.19 -34.38 12.23
C ARG A 582 -4.91 -32.90 12.07
N CYS A 583 -5.60 -32.22 11.15
CA CYS A 583 -5.48 -30.77 10.95
C CYS A 583 -5.91 -30.01 12.20
N THR A 584 -7.05 -30.35 12.80
CA THR A 584 -7.53 -29.77 14.06
C THR A 584 -6.49 -29.91 15.16
N ARG A 585 -5.99 -31.12 15.43
CA ARG A 585 -4.93 -31.34 16.43
C ARG A 585 -3.66 -30.51 16.17
N LEU A 586 -3.26 -30.43 14.90
CA LEU A 586 -2.08 -29.68 14.51
C LEU A 586 -2.29 -28.17 14.71
N VAL A 587 -3.46 -27.65 14.35
CA VAL A 587 -3.82 -26.24 14.55
C VAL A 587 -3.96 -25.92 16.03
N GLU A 588 -4.64 -26.75 16.81
CA GLU A 588 -4.76 -26.63 18.28
C GLU A 588 -3.39 -26.56 18.94
N SER A 589 -2.49 -27.48 18.59
CA SER A 589 -1.13 -27.50 19.14
C SER A 589 -0.35 -26.22 18.81
N ARG A 590 -0.53 -25.68 17.60
CA ARG A 590 0.12 -24.43 17.16
C ARG A 590 -0.48 -23.21 17.83
N LEU A 591 -1.79 -23.19 18.06
CA LEU A 591 -2.47 -22.10 18.75
C LEU A 591 -2.04 -22.03 20.20
N TRP A 592 -2.04 -23.17 20.92
CA TRP A 592 -1.50 -23.23 22.27
C TRP A 592 -0.04 -22.81 22.33
N ALA A 593 0.82 -23.33 21.45
CA ALA A 593 2.22 -22.92 21.39
C ALA A 593 2.39 -21.41 21.12
N ARG A 594 1.49 -20.81 20.33
CA ARG A 594 1.48 -19.38 20.06
C ARG A 594 1.05 -18.57 21.29
N GLU A 595 0.04 -19.02 22.05
CA GLU A 595 -0.37 -18.38 23.30
C GLU A 595 0.73 -18.45 24.36
N VAL A 596 1.37 -19.62 24.52
CA VAL A 596 2.52 -19.80 25.41
C VAL A 596 3.63 -18.83 25.05
N ARG A 597 3.99 -18.77 23.76
CA ARG A 597 5.00 -17.84 23.27
C ARG A 597 4.58 -16.40 23.50
N ALA A 598 3.29 -16.08 23.33
CA ALA A 598 2.79 -14.74 23.55
C ALA A 598 2.91 -14.32 25.02
N VAL A 599 2.58 -15.19 25.96
CA VAL A 599 2.75 -14.95 27.40
C VAL A 599 4.23 -14.84 27.78
N GLN A 600 5.09 -15.74 27.27
CA GLN A 600 6.53 -15.72 27.56
C GLN A 600 7.23 -14.47 27.05
N ILE A 601 6.87 -14.02 25.86
CA ILE A 601 7.44 -12.81 25.26
C ILE A 601 6.71 -11.58 25.81
N GLY A 602 5.48 -11.70 26.33
CA GLY A 602 4.64 -10.59 26.81
C GLY A 602 3.92 -9.84 25.68
N THR A 603 3.72 -10.47 24.53
CA THR A 603 2.88 -9.92 23.43
C THR A 603 1.41 -10.18 23.70
N THR A 604 0.54 -9.56 22.91
CA THR A 604 -0.90 -9.83 23.02
C THR A 604 -1.21 -11.28 22.69
N ALA A 605 -1.72 -12.00 23.69
CA ALA A 605 -2.38 -13.29 23.55
C ALA A 605 -3.70 -13.12 22.77
N ARG A 606 -4.16 -14.16 22.04
CA ARG A 606 -5.45 -14.09 21.33
C ARG A 606 -6.62 -14.01 22.29
N TYR A 607 -6.44 -14.55 23.49
CA TYR A 607 -7.40 -14.51 24.58
C TYR A 607 -6.80 -13.72 25.75
N GLN A 608 -7.64 -12.99 26.49
CA GLN A 608 -7.18 -12.30 27.70
C GLN A 608 -7.13 -13.30 28.87
N TRP A 609 -5.93 -13.79 29.15
CA TRP A 609 -5.67 -14.71 30.25
C TRP A 609 -5.42 -13.94 31.55
N SER A 610 -6.04 -14.38 32.64
CA SER A 610 -5.74 -13.92 34.01
C SER A 610 -4.34 -14.34 34.45
N ASP A 611 -3.77 -13.70 35.48
CA ASP A 611 -2.42 -14.01 35.97
C ASP A 611 -2.23 -15.49 36.33
N SER A 612 -3.26 -16.12 36.92
CA SER A 612 -3.24 -17.56 37.22
C SER A 612 -3.23 -18.43 35.95
N GLU A 613 -3.97 -18.02 34.92
CA GLU A 613 -4.05 -18.75 33.64
C GLU A 613 -2.78 -18.55 32.82
N GLN A 614 -2.16 -17.37 32.87
CA GLN A 614 -0.85 -17.12 32.28
C GLN A 614 0.24 -18.00 32.92
N MET A 615 0.20 -18.13 34.25
CA MET A 615 1.09 -19.05 34.97
C MET A 615 0.84 -20.51 34.54
N GLU A 616 -0.42 -20.91 34.39
CA GLU A 616 -0.77 -22.25 33.89
C GLU A 616 -0.28 -22.48 32.45
N LEU A 617 -0.47 -21.53 31.54
CA LEU A 617 0.08 -21.54 30.18
C LEU A 617 1.59 -21.71 30.18
N SER A 618 2.30 -20.94 31.00
CA SER A 618 3.76 -20.98 31.06
C SER A 618 4.31 -22.32 31.57
N THR A 619 3.55 -23.01 32.43
CA THR A 619 3.99 -24.25 33.11
C THR A 619 3.51 -25.52 32.41
N LYS A 620 2.27 -25.54 31.93
CA LYS A 620 1.63 -26.71 31.31
C LYS A 620 1.50 -26.62 29.79
N GLY A 621 1.67 -25.42 29.22
CA GLY A 621 1.48 -25.17 27.79
C GLY A 621 0.04 -24.99 27.34
N VAL A 622 -0.94 -25.19 28.24
CA VAL A 622 -2.39 -25.10 28.01
C VAL A 622 -3.09 -24.59 29.27
N VAL A 623 -4.27 -23.99 29.13
CA VAL A 623 -5.15 -23.62 30.27
C VAL A 623 -6.28 -24.64 30.39
N ALA A 624 -6.57 -25.08 31.62
CA ALA A 624 -7.67 -26.02 31.85
C ALA A 624 -9.04 -25.36 31.61
N ASN A 625 -10.02 -26.12 31.10
CA ASN A 625 -11.39 -25.66 30.80
C ASN A 625 -11.50 -24.63 29.67
N TYR A 626 -10.56 -24.69 28.72
CA TYR A 626 -10.63 -23.93 27.48
C TYR A 626 -10.54 -24.87 26.29
N ASP A 627 -11.55 -24.79 25.43
CA ASP A 627 -11.60 -25.51 24.17
C ASP A 627 -11.27 -24.57 23.02
N ILE A 628 -10.63 -25.10 21.98
CA ILE A 628 -10.36 -24.35 20.75
C ILE A 628 -11.45 -24.71 19.74
N ILE A 629 -12.32 -23.75 19.45
CA ILE A 629 -13.48 -23.96 18.59
C ILE A 629 -13.24 -23.31 17.23
N PHE A 630 -13.53 -24.05 16.16
CA PHE A 630 -13.55 -23.52 14.81
C PHE A 630 -14.83 -22.72 14.58
N HIS A 631 -14.69 -21.42 14.32
CA HIS A 631 -15.76 -20.47 14.10
C HIS A 631 -15.53 -19.66 12.81
N PRO A 632 -15.90 -20.21 11.64
CA PRO A 632 -15.69 -19.54 10.35
C PRO A 632 -16.63 -18.35 10.10
N GLY A 633 -17.79 -18.28 10.77
CA GLY A 633 -18.81 -17.26 10.49
C GLY A 633 -19.19 -17.24 9.00
N ASP A 634 -19.17 -16.05 8.38
CA ASP A 634 -19.42 -15.86 6.94
C ASP A 634 -18.17 -16.04 6.05
N SER A 635 -17.03 -16.41 6.63
CA SER A 635 -15.77 -16.58 5.88
C SER A 635 -15.60 -18.00 5.34
N ILE A 636 -14.74 -18.18 4.34
CA ILE A 636 -14.45 -19.50 3.77
C ILE A 636 -13.87 -20.39 4.88
N PRO A 637 -14.48 -21.57 5.17
CA PRO A 637 -14.12 -22.42 6.30
C PRO A 637 -12.82 -23.21 6.05
N LEU A 638 -11.70 -22.50 6.02
CA LEU A 638 -10.36 -23.09 5.87
C LEU A 638 -9.83 -23.49 7.25
N LEU A 639 -9.79 -24.80 7.55
CA LEU A 639 -9.26 -25.31 8.82
C LEU A 639 -7.82 -24.87 9.11
N SER A 640 -7.01 -24.70 8.07
CA SER A 640 -5.62 -24.19 8.19
C SER A 640 -5.55 -22.69 8.55
N ASN A 641 -6.65 -21.95 8.42
CA ASN A 641 -6.68 -20.54 8.80
C ASN A 641 -6.85 -20.41 10.31
N HIS A 642 -5.73 -20.22 11.01
CA HIS A 642 -5.68 -20.09 12.46
C HIS A 642 -6.56 -18.93 13.00
N ASN A 643 -6.94 -17.94 12.20
CA ASN A 643 -7.79 -16.82 12.65
C ASN A 643 -9.27 -17.19 12.80
N LEU A 644 -9.68 -18.34 12.26
CA LEU A 644 -11.04 -18.86 12.41
C LEU A 644 -11.21 -19.72 13.66
N TRP A 645 -10.15 -19.87 14.47
CA TRP A 645 -10.19 -20.65 15.69
C TRP A 645 -10.15 -19.71 16.90
N ILE A 646 -11.07 -19.93 17.84
CA ILE A 646 -11.23 -19.13 19.05
C ILE A 646 -11.07 -20.01 20.29
N PHE A 647 -10.50 -19.45 21.36
CA PHE A 647 -10.55 -20.06 22.68
C PHE A 647 -11.91 -19.74 23.30
N ASP A 648 -12.66 -20.77 23.65
CA ASP A 648 -13.91 -20.65 24.39
C ASP A 648 -13.79 -21.39 25.72
N ARG A 649 -14.40 -20.82 26.76
CA ARG A 649 -14.37 -21.43 28.08
C ARG A 649 -15.37 -22.58 28.08
N SER A 650 -14.89 -23.80 28.31
CA SER A 650 -15.73 -24.99 28.36
C SER A 650 -16.87 -24.75 29.36
N ARG A 651 -18.12 -24.75 28.89
CA ARG A 651 -19.28 -24.82 29.80
C ARG A 651 -19.27 -26.22 30.38
N GLY A 652 -18.79 -26.34 31.62
CA GLY A 652 -18.78 -27.60 32.37
C GLY A 652 -20.16 -28.22 32.47
#